data_AF-Q3M562-F1
#
_entry.id   AF-Q3M562-F1
#
_cell.length_a   1.000
_cell.length_b   1.000
_cell.length_c   1.000
_cell.angle_alpha   90.00
_cell.angle_beta   90.00
_cell.angle_gamma   90.00
#
_symmetry.space_group_name_H-M   'P 1'
#
loop_
_entity.id
_entity.type
_entity.pdbx_description
1 polymer ?
#
loop_
_entity_poly.entity_id
_entity_poly.type
_entity_poly.pdbx_seq_one_letter_code
_entity_poly.pdbx_strand_id
1 'polypeptide(L)'
;MLITVQGKYAVRIPLDYYRILGLPLAASDEQLRQAYSDRIVQLPRREYSQAAIASRKQLIEEAYVVLSDPKERSSYDQLYLAHAYDPDNAATTKVAVENRGDSNNGHFDVQSLSIEISSEELIGALLILQELGEYELVLKLGRNYLGNQNGTASTRNGNHRTPEEFLDGSERPDILLTVALASLELGREQWQQGHYENAAVSLETGQEVLFSEGIFPSVQAEIQADLYKLRPYRILELLALPQEKTIERHQGLDLLQSILDDRGGIDGTGNDQSGLNIDDFLRFIQQLRHHLTVAEQHKLFDGESKRPSAVATYLAVYASIARGFTQRQPALIRHAKQMLMRLSKRQDVHLEQSLCALLLGQTEEATRVLELSQEYEALALIREKSQDSPDLLPGLCLYAEQWLQNEVFPHFRDLSRQQASLKDYFANQQVQAYLEALPNDAETTNEWAVINRQSFSQPSANSYSGGTPVTKRTPGKANRPGDASTRQMPQRSHPSEVNRQFYQNRTPDPELPETSNHRRPESSHFTTARENISPTAAYTDNYPPEIPVGRASRPVQPGVSSYTQSTPPRQTPKRRRRKKPPEVVNRGHSIHQQHQPSPSTLGRKTRLLWIVLGSLGGILVFWLIVSTTFGWLKNVLFPAPSLQGEQLSIQLSQPPLEIPDKNAQIQVPEEGLTEETAKKIIENWLATKAGALGAEHKIESLNEILTGSALSQWRLIALQDKADNRHREYSHSVKVDSISKSDIDPNRASVGATVRELTQFYENGQKGKSSDERLRVRYELIRQDDIWRIQRMSAAIN
;
A
#
# COMPACT_ATOMS: atom_id res chain seq x y z
N MET A 1 -41.86 7.78 -5.28
CA MET A 1 -43.13 6.99 -5.34
C MET A 1 -43.64 7.09 -6.76
N LEU A 2 -44.10 5.99 -7.38
CA LEU A 2 -44.49 5.98 -8.80
C LEU A 2 -45.83 6.71 -8.97
N ILE A 3 -45.83 7.83 -9.70
CA ILE A 3 -47.05 8.54 -10.08
C ILE A 3 -47.47 8.05 -11.46
N THR A 4 -48.72 7.62 -11.61
CA THR A 4 -49.23 7.06 -12.88
C THR A 4 -50.06 8.11 -13.59
N VAL A 5 -49.59 8.61 -14.73
CA VAL A 5 -50.34 9.62 -15.50
C VAL A 5 -50.37 9.26 -16.98
N GLN A 6 -51.58 9.09 -17.52
CA GLN A 6 -51.83 8.65 -18.90
C GLN A 6 -51.02 7.39 -19.30
N GLY A 7 -50.94 6.40 -18.42
CA GLY A 7 -50.32 5.09 -18.71
C GLY A 7 -48.79 5.04 -18.67
N LYS A 8 -48.08 6.17 -18.52
CA LYS A 8 -46.65 6.20 -18.18
C LYS A 8 -46.46 6.42 -16.68
N TYR A 9 -45.43 5.79 -16.12
CA TYR A 9 -45.00 6.02 -14.73
C TYR A 9 -43.93 7.12 -14.70
N ALA A 10 -44.16 8.15 -13.88
CA ALA A 10 -43.23 9.24 -13.63
C ALA A 10 -42.59 9.12 -12.24
N VAL A 11 -41.34 9.57 -12.14
CA VAL A 11 -40.56 9.68 -10.91
C VAL A 11 -40.08 11.12 -10.78
N ARG A 12 -40.43 11.76 -9.67
CA ARG A 12 -39.96 13.11 -9.33
C ARG A 12 -38.58 13.03 -8.68
N ILE A 13 -37.60 13.75 -9.24
CA ILE A 13 -36.17 13.65 -8.88
C ILE A 13 -35.64 15.05 -8.58
N PRO A 14 -34.86 15.28 -7.49
CA PRO A 14 -34.34 16.59 -7.10
C PRO A 14 -33.17 17.03 -7.99
N LEU A 15 -33.51 17.37 -9.22
CA LEU A 15 -32.65 17.81 -10.30
C LEU A 15 -33.36 18.97 -11.02
N ASP A 16 -32.58 19.89 -11.57
CA ASP A 16 -33.05 21.14 -12.19
C ASP A 16 -32.24 21.47 -13.45
N TYR A 17 -32.79 22.26 -14.38
CA TYR A 17 -32.16 22.50 -15.69
C TYR A 17 -30.79 23.21 -15.61
N TYR A 18 -30.56 24.07 -14.62
CA TYR A 18 -29.26 24.72 -14.44
C TYR A 18 -28.21 23.70 -13.97
N ARG A 19 -28.57 22.79 -13.05
CA ARG A 19 -27.71 21.68 -12.62
C ARG A 19 -27.47 20.66 -13.74
N ILE A 20 -28.46 20.36 -14.58
CA ILE A 20 -28.28 19.48 -15.75
C ILE A 20 -27.19 20.01 -16.69
N LEU A 21 -27.14 21.32 -16.93
CA LEU A 21 -26.07 21.93 -17.74
C LEU A 21 -24.78 22.18 -16.95
N GLY A 22 -24.85 22.32 -15.62
CA GLY A 22 -23.71 22.62 -14.76
C GLY A 22 -23.44 24.13 -14.61
N LEU A 23 -24.51 24.95 -14.65
CA LEU A 23 -24.44 26.41 -14.67
C LEU A 23 -25.04 27.05 -13.41
N PRO A 24 -24.59 28.25 -13.02
CA PRO A 24 -25.33 29.09 -12.08
C PRO A 24 -26.51 29.80 -12.76
N LEU A 25 -27.55 30.14 -11.98
CA LEU A 25 -28.72 30.93 -12.40
C LEU A 25 -28.35 32.19 -13.21
N ALA A 26 -27.25 32.85 -12.83
CA ALA A 26 -26.75 34.10 -13.44
C ALA A 26 -25.94 33.91 -14.74
N ALA A 27 -25.88 32.71 -15.33
CA ALA A 27 -25.12 32.44 -16.55
C ALA A 27 -25.62 33.23 -17.77
N SER A 28 -24.72 33.73 -18.61
CA SER A 28 -25.08 34.37 -19.88
C SER A 28 -25.54 33.36 -20.94
N ASP A 29 -26.24 33.81 -21.97
CA ASP A 29 -26.68 32.95 -23.08
C ASP A 29 -25.51 32.35 -23.88
N GLU A 30 -24.32 32.97 -23.81
CA GLU A 30 -23.07 32.46 -24.37
C GLU A 30 -22.51 31.32 -23.51
N GLN A 31 -22.52 31.48 -22.18
CA GLN A 31 -22.17 30.40 -21.23
C GLN A 31 -23.15 29.23 -21.32
N LEU A 32 -24.44 29.51 -21.55
CA LEU A 32 -25.48 28.50 -21.77
C LEU A 32 -25.18 27.63 -22.99
N ARG A 33 -24.85 28.26 -24.12
CA ARG A 33 -24.48 27.56 -25.38
C ARG A 33 -23.18 26.78 -25.23
N GLN A 34 -22.18 27.34 -24.54
CA GLN A 34 -20.91 26.68 -24.31
C GLN A 34 -21.08 25.43 -23.44
N ALA A 35 -21.73 25.53 -22.28
CA ALA A 35 -21.94 24.39 -21.39
C ALA A 35 -22.80 23.28 -22.03
N TYR A 36 -23.81 23.64 -22.83
CA TYR A 36 -24.56 22.66 -23.64
C TYR A 36 -23.64 21.94 -24.64
N SER A 37 -22.82 22.67 -25.40
CA SER A 37 -21.86 22.09 -26.34
C SER A 37 -20.90 21.11 -25.64
N ASP A 38 -20.35 21.50 -24.48
CA ASP A 38 -19.41 20.68 -23.73
C ASP A 38 -20.07 19.43 -23.11
N ARG A 39 -21.27 19.57 -22.51
CA ARG A 39 -22.06 18.44 -21.96
C ARG A 39 -22.46 17.41 -23.01
N ILE A 40 -22.69 17.83 -24.25
CA ILE A 40 -23.03 16.95 -25.38
C ILE A 40 -21.80 16.22 -25.94
N VAL A 41 -20.62 16.87 -25.94
CA VAL A 41 -19.34 16.23 -26.35
C VAL A 41 -18.82 15.28 -25.27
N GLN A 42 -19.08 15.55 -23.99
CA GLN A 42 -18.73 14.67 -22.88
C GLN A 42 -19.60 13.40 -22.87
N LEU A 43 -19.03 12.29 -23.32
CA LEU A 43 -19.66 10.96 -23.28
C LEU A 43 -19.43 10.25 -21.92
N PRO A 44 -20.42 9.48 -21.42
CA PRO A 44 -20.25 8.56 -20.28
C PRO A 44 -19.20 7.47 -20.49
N ARG A 45 -18.91 6.67 -19.44
CA ARG A 45 -18.05 5.48 -19.54
C ARG A 45 -18.55 4.54 -20.66
N ARG A 46 -17.62 3.97 -21.45
CA ARG A 46 -17.89 3.14 -22.64
C ARG A 46 -18.72 1.87 -22.37
N GLU A 47 -18.85 1.47 -21.10
CA GLU A 47 -19.63 0.32 -20.66
C GLU A 47 -21.16 0.56 -20.72
N TYR A 48 -21.62 1.82 -20.83
CA TYR A 48 -23.04 2.18 -20.97
C TYR A 48 -23.62 1.90 -22.36
N SER A 49 -24.91 1.57 -22.43
CA SER A 49 -25.64 1.38 -23.67
C SER A 49 -25.91 2.68 -24.43
N GLN A 50 -26.15 2.56 -25.74
CA GLN A 50 -26.55 3.69 -26.57
C GLN A 50 -27.92 4.28 -26.16
N ALA A 51 -28.78 3.50 -25.50
CA ALA A 51 -30.06 3.96 -24.95
C ALA A 51 -29.85 4.85 -23.73
N ALA A 52 -28.98 4.44 -22.78
CA ALA A 52 -28.60 5.27 -21.64
C ALA A 52 -27.94 6.60 -22.06
N ILE A 53 -27.06 6.55 -23.07
CA ILE A 53 -26.42 7.75 -23.65
C ILE A 53 -27.46 8.67 -24.33
N ALA A 54 -28.44 8.11 -25.04
CA ALA A 54 -29.53 8.88 -25.64
C ALA A 54 -30.47 9.51 -24.59
N SER A 55 -30.83 8.75 -23.56
CA SER A 55 -31.64 9.18 -22.40
C SER A 55 -30.98 10.37 -21.67
N ARG A 56 -29.68 10.27 -21.38
CA ARG A 56 -28.87 11.40 -20.85
C ARG A 56 -28.89 12.60 -21.79
N LYS A 57 -28.67 12.38 -23.10
CA LYS A 57 -28.63 13.45 -24.11
C LYS A 57 -29.96 14.21 -24.19
N GLN A 58 -31.09 13.50 -24.15
CA GLN A 58 -32.43 14.12 -24.23
C GLN A 58 -32.64 15.14 -23.10
N LEU A 59 -32.31 14.78 -21.85
CA LEU A 59 -32.45 15.69 -20.70
C LEU A 59 -31.55 16.93 -20.81
N ILE A 60 -30.36 16.80 -21.43
CA ILE A 60 -29.44 17.92 -21.69
C ILE A 60 -29.98 18.83 -22.82
N GLU A 61 -30.58 18.26 -23.86
CA GLU A 61 -31.24 19.02 -24.93
C GLU A 61 -32.49 19.75 -24.41
N GLU A 62 -33.30 19.09 -23.58
CA GLU A 62 -34.48 19.69 -22.91
C GLU A 62 -34.09 20.86 -21.99
N ALA A 63 -33.11 20.65 -21.10
CA ALA A 63 -32.60 21.70 -20.22
C ALA A 63 -32.04 22.91 -21.00
N TYR A 64 -31.36 22.67 -22.13
CA TYR A 64 -30.89 23.75 -22.99
C TYR A 64 -32.05 24.47 -23.71
N VAL A 65 -33.04 23.75 -24.23
CA VAL A 65 -34.21 24.36 -24.91
C VAL A 65 -34.93 25.32 -23.97
N VAL A 66 -35.35 24.84 -22.78
CA VAL A 66 -36.11 25.65 -21.81
C VAL A 66 -35.34 26.87 -21.32
N LEU A 67 -34.03 26.73 -21.11
CA LEU A 67 -33.18 27.86 -20.69
C LEU A 67 -32.78 28.78 -21.87
N SER A 68 -33.01 28.40 -23.12
CA SER A 68 -32.65 29.20 -24.30
C SER A 68 -33.76 30.13 -24.81
N ASP A 69 -35.04 29.89 -24.50
CA ASP A 69 -36.10 30.88 -24.71
C ASP A 69 -36.14 31.86 -23.52
N PRO A 70 -35.98 33.18 -23.73
CA PRO A 70 -35.97 34.16 -22.63
C PRO A 70 -37.25 34.19 -21.78
N LYS A 71 -38.40 33.76 -22.31
CA LYS A 71 -39.68 33.69 -21.56
C LYS A 71 -39.77 32.42 -20.73
N GLU A 72 -39.38 31.28 -21.28
CA GLU A 72 -39.37 30.02 -20.54
C GLU A 72 -38.33 30.08 -19.43
N ARG A 73 -37.11 30.53 -19.75
CA ARG A 73 -36.06 30.85 -18.77
C ARG A 73 -36.57 31.79 -17.68
N SER A 74 -37.13 32.96 -18.03
CA SER A 74 -37.62 33.91 -17.01
C SER A 74 -38.78 33.38 -16.17
N SER A 75 -39.62 32.49 -16.71
CA SER A 75 -40.68 31.81 -15.96
C SER A 75 -40.12 30.76 -15.01
N TYR A 76 -39.10 30.02 -15.47
CA TYR A 76 -38.37 29.03 -14.68
C TYR A 76 -37.55 29.67 -13.55
N ASP A 77 -36.89 30.79 -13.82
CA ASP A 77 -36.15 31.59 -12.83
C ASP A 77 -37.07 32.09 -11.71
N GLN A 78 -38.31 32.48 -12.04
CA GLN A 78 -39.32 32.86 -11.04
C GLN A 78 -39.74 31.68 -10.16
N LEU A 79 -39.91 30.48 -10.73
CA LEU A 79 -40.20 29.26 -9.96
C LEU A 79 -39.01 28.85 -9.08
N TYR A 80 -37.79 28.96 -9.61
CA TYR A 80 -36.53 28.70 -8.89
C TYR A 80 -36.39 29.63 -7.67
N LEU A 81 -36.59 30.93 -7.88
CA LEU A 81 -36.50 31.94 -6.82
C LEU A 81 -37.64 31.79 -5.78
N ALA A 82 -38.86 31.48 -6.22
CA ALA A 82 -39.97 31.22 -5.30
C ALA A 82 -39.65 30.03 -4.36
N HIS A 83 -39.16 28.92 -4.91
CA HIS A 83 -38.78 27.75 -4.11
C HIS A 83 -37.56 28.00 -3.21
N ALA A 84 -36.62 28.87 -3.62
CA ALA A 84 -35.41 29.18 -2.86
C ALA A 84 -35.65 30.12 -1.68
N TYR A 85 -36.69 30.98 -1.74
CA TYR A 85 -36.94 32.02 -0.72
C TYR A 85 -38.30 31.93 -0.01
N ASP A 86 -39.26 31.15 -0.53
CA ASP A 86 -40.58 30.93 0.07
C ASP A 86 -41.09 29.48 -0.18
N PRO A 87 -40.51 28.48 0.53
CA PRO A 87 -40.86 27.07 0.34
C PRO A 87 -42.29 26.73 0.76
N ASP A 88 -42.93 27.55 1.60
CA ASP A 88 -44.30 27.31 2.09
C ASP A 88 -45.37 27.71 1.05
N ASN A 89 -45.14 28.73 0.22
CA ASN A 89 -46.05 29.10 -0.88
C ASN A 89 -45.87 28.28 -2.17
N ALA A 90 -44.72 27.62 -2.35
CA ALA A 90 -44.30 26.97 -3.60
C ALA A 90 -45.27 25.88 -4.12
N ALA A 91 -46.14 25.34 -3.27
CA ALA A 91 -47.19 24.37 -3.64
C ALA A 91 -48.27 24.93 -4.61
N THR A 92 -48.32 26.24 -4.83
CA THR A 92 -49.46 26.92 -5.49
C THR A 92 -49.16 27.46 -6.89
N THR A 93 -47.90 27.60 -7.28
CA THR A 93 -47.50 28.34 -8.49
C THR A 93 -47.29 27.42 -9.69
N LYS A 94 -48.36 27.14 -10.44
CA LYS A 94 -48.29 26.46 -11.75
C LYS A 94 -48.21 27.46 -12.90
N VAL A 95 -47.30 27.25 -13.84
CA VAL A 95 -47.31 27.84 -15.19
C VAL A 95 -47.22 26.70 -16.21
N ALA A 96 -47.87 26.84 -17.36
CA ALA A 96 -48.25 25.70 -18.19
C ALA A 96 -47.15 25.16 -19.12
N VAL A 97 -46.76 23.91 -18.90
CA VAL A 97 -46.74 22.90 -19.97
C VAL A 97 -48.10 22.19 -19.91
N GLU A 98 -48.78 22.00 -21.04
CA GLU A 98 -50.17 21.50 -21.02
C GLU A 98 -50.28 20.01 -20.66
N ASN A 99 -51.22 19.71 -19.75
CA ASN A 99 -51.78 18.38 -19.46
C ASN A 99 -50.82 17.26 -18.99
N ARG A 100 -50.64 17.16 -17.67
CA ARG A 100 -50.82 15.90 -16.90
C ARG A 100 -51.27 16.22 -15.47
N GLY A 101 -52.03 15.30 -14.84
CA GLY A 101 -52.96 15.60 -13.76
C GLY A 101 -52.46 15.35 -12.33
N ASP A 102 -53.04 16.11 -11.38
CA ASP A 102 -52.68 16.11 -9.95
C ASP A 102 -52.97 14.80 -9.20
N SER A 103 -52.08 14.46 -8.25
CA SER A 103 -52.40 13.71 -7.03
C SER A 103 -51.35 14.00 -5.95
N ASN A 104 -51.78 14.25 -4.72
CA ASN A 104 -50.95 14.84 -3.65
C ASN A 104 -50.50 13.80 -2.60
N ASN A 105 -49.54 14.21 -1.76
CA ASN A 105 -48.88 13.51 -0.63
C ASN A 105 -47.72 12.56 -0.96
N GLY A 106 -46.59 12.75 -0.28
CA GLY A 106 -45.44 11.84 -0.30
C GLY A 106 -44.13 12.49 0.12
N HIS A 107 -43.97 12.80 1.41
CA HIS A 107 -42.82 13.45 2.06
C HIS A 107 -41.43 13.11 1.47
N PHE A 108 -40.83 14.08 0.76
CA PHE A 108 -39.41 14.19 0.41
C PHE A 108 -38.96 15.64 0.72
N ASP A 109 -37.66 15.87 0.88
CA ASP A 109 -37.12 17.14 1.39
C ASP A 109 -37.52 18.37 0.58
N VAL A 110 -38.10 19.37 1.26
CA VAL A 110 -38.77 20.56 0.70
C VAL A 110 -37.77 21.64 0.21
N GLN A 111 -36.54 21.24 -0.12
CA GLN A 111 -35.39 22.16 -0.28
C GLN A 111 -34.69 22.09 -1.64
N SER A 112 -35.19 21.30 -2.59
CA SER A 112 -34.60 21.22 -3.95
C SER A 112 -35.67 21.18 -5.04
N LEU A 113 -35.44 21.98 -6.09
CA LEU A 113 -36.23 21.86 -7.32
C LEU A 113 -36.16 20.44 -7.85
N SER A 114 -37.27 19.99 -8.41
CA SER A 114 -37.42 18.61 -8.85
C SER A 114 -38.27 18.55 -10.11
N ILE A 115 -37.65 18.09 -11.21
CA ILE A 115 -38.34 17.75 -12.45
C ILE A 115 -39.05 16.40 -12.34
N GLU A 116 -40.11 16.23 -13.12
CA GLU A 116 -40.78 14.94 -13.32
C GLU A 116 -40.12 14.22 -14.49
N ILE A 117 -39.58 13.03 -14.24
CA ILE A 117 -38.81 12.25 -15.21
C ILE A 117 -39.60 10.98 -15.50
N SER A 118 -39.83 10.62 -16.77
CA SER A 118 -40.50 9.36 -17.09
C SER A 118 -39.59 8.18 -16.80
N SER A 119 -40.16 6.97 -16.69
CA SER A 119 -39.37 5.78 -16.41
C SER A 119 -38.32 5.47 -17.50
N GLU A 120 -38.53 5.93 -18.74
CA GLU A 120 -37.62 5.81 -19.89
C GLU A 120 -36.43 6.82 -19.84
N GLU A 121 -36.60 7.91 -19.08
CA GLU A 121 -35.58 8.95 -18.87
C GLU A 121 -34.78 8.75 -17.57
N LEU A 122 -35.16 7.78 -16.74
CA LEU A 122 -34.58 7.55 -15.41
C LEU A 122 -33.08 7.27 -15.47
N ILE A 123 -32.62 6.45 -16.42
CA ILE A 123 -31.19 6.17 -16.57
C ILE A 123 -30.39 7.43 -16.97
N GLY A 124 -30.96 8.27 -17.84
CA GLY A 124 -30.37 9.58 -18.18
C GLY A 124 -30.23 10.48 -16.95
N ALA A 125 -31.24 10.50 -16.07
CA ALA A 125 -31.21 11.26 -14.83
C ALA A 125 -30.20 10.72 -13.81
N LEU A 126 -30.12 9.40 -13.63
CA LEU A 126 -29.14 8.76 -12.75
C LEU A 126 -27.71 9.02 -13.25
N LEU A 127 -27.47 9.02 -14.56
CA LEU A 127 -26.20 9.43 -15.16
C LEU A 127 -25.83 10.87 -14.82
N ILE A 128 -26.76 11.83 -14.99
CA ILE A 128 -26.52 13.24 -14.68
C ILE A 128 -26.24 13.45 -13.18
N LEU A 129 -26.96 12.76 -12.29
CA LEU A 129 -26.69 12.79 -10.86
C LEU A 129 -25.32 12.19 -10.50
N GLN A 130 -24.92 11.09 -11.14
CA GLN A 130 -23.59 10.49 -10.96
C GLN A 130 -22.47 11.43 -11.45
N GLU A 131 -22.70 12.20 -12.52
CA GLU A 131 -21.77 13.25 -13.00
C GLU A 131 -21.73 14.48 -12.09
N LEU A 132 -22.80 14.76 -11.34
CA LEU A 132 -22.89 15.88 -10.38
C LEU A 132 -22.33 15.53 -8.98
N GLY A 133 -21.86 14.30 -8.75
CA GLY A 133 -21.39 13.84 -7.44
C GLY A 133 -22.50 13.43 -6.47
N GLU A 134 -23.76 13.34 -6.92
CA GLU A 134 -24.94 13.04 -6.10
C GLU A 134 -25.07 11.52 -5.83
N TYR A 135 -23.97 10.89 -5.38
CA TYR A 135 -23.84 9.44 -5.32
C TYR A 135 -24.88 8.80 -4.39
N GLU A 136 -25.08 9.33 -3.18
CA GLU A 136 -26.08 8.78 -2.24
C GLU A 136 -27.51 8.83 -2.81
N LEU A 137 -27.83 9.88 -3.56
CA LEU A 137 -29.12 10.02 -4.24
C LEU A 137 -29.26 9.00 -5.39
N VAL A 138 -28.19 8.76 -6.18
CA VAL A 138 -28.15 7.68 -7.18
C VAL A 138 -28.38 6.32 -6.54
N LEU A 139 -27.72 6.03 -5.40
CA LEU A 139 -27.93 4.78 -4.65
C LEU A 139 -29.38 4.66 -4.16
N LYS A 140 -29.94 5.74 -3.59
CA LYS A 140 -31.32 5.81 -3.09
C LYS A 140 -32.35 5.58 -4.21
N LEU A 141 -32.18 6.21 -5.37
CA LEU A 141 -33.11 6.10 -6.49
C LEU A 141 -32.96 4.77 -7.24
N GLY A 142 -31.72 4.37 -7.57
CA GLY A 142 -31.42 3.14 -8.29
C GLY A 142 -31.83 1.87 -7.52
N ARG A 143 -31.51 1.78 -6.22
CA ARG A 143 -31.92 0.62 -5.40
C ARG A 143 -33.45 0.51 -5.28
N ASN A 144 -34.16 1.64 -5.18
CA ASN A 144 -35.63 1.65 -5.15
C ASN A 144 -36.23 1.13 -6.47
N TYR A 145 -35.68 1.50 -7.62
CA TYR A 145 -36.12 0.99 -8.92
C TYR A 145 -35.87 -0.51 -9.07
N LEU A 146 -34.65 -0.96 -8.78
CA LEU A 146 -34.24 -2.38 -8.86
C LEU A 146 -35.07 -3.27 -7.91
N GLY A 147 -35.35 -2.80 -6.68
CA GLY A 147 -36.19 -3.50 -5.72
C GLY A 147 -37.64 -3.66 -6.19
N ASN A 148 -38.22 -2.62 -6.81
CA ASN A 148 -39.58 -2.67 -7.35
C ASN A 148 -39.71 -3.68 -8.50
N GLN A 149 -38.74 -3.74 -9.42
CA GLN A 149 -38.72 -4.75 -10.49
C GLN A 149 -38.65 -6.19 -9.95
N ASN A 150 -37.87 -6.43 -8.89
CA ASN A 150 -37.75 -7.77 -8.30
C ASN A 150 -39.08 -8.23 -7.65
N GLY A 151 -39.87 -7.30 -7.11
CA GLY A 151 -41.21 -7.55 -6.56
C GLY A 151 -42.27 -7.90 -7.62
N THR A 152 -42.28 -7.20 -8.76
CA THR A 152 -43.22 -7.51 -9.87
C THR A 152 -42.86 -8.82 -10.57
N ALA A 153 -41.57 -9.16 -10.67
CA ALA A 153 -41.12 -10.45 -11.20
C ALA A 153 -41.63 -11.65 -10.37
N SER A 154 -41.70 -11.50 -9.04
CA SER A 154 -42.05 -12.58 -8.11
C SER A 154 -43.55 -12.90 -8.02
N THR A 155 -44.42 -12.04 -8.56
CA THR A 155 -45.89 -12.24 -8.54
C THR A 155 -46.46 -12.77 -9.86
N ARG A 156 -45.73 -12.65 -10.98
CA ARG A 156 -46.26 -12.98 -12.32
C ARG A 156 -45.98 -14.42 -12.75
N ASN A 157 -46.35 -15.37 -11.88
CA ASN A 157 -46.20 -16.81 -12.12
C ASN A 157 -47.37 -17.33 -12.99
N GLY A 158 -47.37 -16.99 -14.28
CA GLY A 158 -48.43 -17.35 -15.23
C GLY A 158 -47.95 -17.23 -16.68
N ASN A 159 -48.29 -18.21 -17.51
CA ASN A 159 -47.75 -18.38 -18.87
C ASN A 159 -48.08 -17.20 -19.82
N HIS A 160 -47.20 -17.02 -20.82
CA HIS A 160 -47.24 -16.03 -21.92
C HIS A 160 -46.61 -14.65 -21.62
N ARG A 161 -45.28 -14.61 -21.57
CA ARG A 161 -44.52 -13.42 -22.00
C ARG A 161 -44.53 -13.36 -23.53
N THR A 162 -44.86 -12.22 -24.12
CA THR A 162 -44.67 -11.99 -25.57
C THR A 162 -43.23 -11.56 -25.85
N PRO A 163 -42.75 -11.61 -27.11
CA PRO A 163 -41.44 -11.08 -27.48
C PRO A 163 -41.26 -9.58 -27.22
N GLU A 164 -42.35 -8.83 -27.03
CA GLU A 164 -42.34 -7.39 -26.78
C GLU A 164 -42.03 -7.05 -25.32
N GLU A 165 -42.46 -7.89 -24.35
CA GLU A 165 -42.10 -7.75 -22.93
C GLU A 165 -40.61 -8.02 -22.64
N PHE A 166 -39.80 -8.41 -23.64
CA PHE A 166 -38.34 -8.51 -23.50
C PHE A 166 -37.61 -7.17 -23.62
N LEU A 167 -38.29 -6.09 -24.05
CA LEU A 167 -37.67 -4.77 -24.23
C LEU A 167 -37.56 -3.98 -22.91
N ASP A 168 -38.49 -4.19 -21.96
CA ASP A 168 -38.45 -3.63 -20.59
C ASP A 168 -37.19 -4.01 -19.78
N GLY A 169 -36.41 -4.98 -20.25
CA GLY A 169 -35.15 -5.38 -19.61
C GLY A 169 -33.94 -4.53 -19.96
N SER A 170 -34.05 -3.61 -20.93
CA SER A 170 -32.86 -2.99 -21.57
C SER A 170 -32.07 -2.04 -20.66
N GLU A 171 -32.72 -1.36 -19.71
CA GLU A 171 -32.07 -0.34 -18.86
C GLU A 171 -31.41 -0.93 -17.61
N ARG A 172 -31.82 -2.14 -17.19
CA ARG A 172 -31.36 -2.74 -15.92
C ARG A 172 -29.83 -2.84 -15.84
N PRO A 173 -29.08 -3.27 -16.88
CA PRO A 173 -27.61 -3.28 -16.83
C PRO A 173 -27.02 -1.89 -16.64
N ASP A 174 -27.55 -0.88 -17.32
CA ASP A 174 -27.07 0.50 -17.19
C ASP A 174 -27.36 1.06 -15.78
N ILE A 175 -28.53 0.81 -15.22
CA ILE A 175 -28.88 1.24 -13.84
C ILE A 175 -27.99 0.54 -12.80
N LEU A 176 -27.72 -0.76 -12.97
CA LEU A 176 -26.77 -1.51 -12.13
C LEU A 176 -25.35 -0.92 -12.24
N LEU A 177 -24.92 -0.55 -13.46
CA LEU A 177 -23.64 0.12 -13.70
C LEU A 177 -23.57 1.50 -13.03
N THR A 178 -24.62 2.34 -13.13
CA THR A 178 -24.63 3.66 -12.46
C THR A 178 -24.64 3.54 -10.95
N VAL A 179 -25.38 2.57 -10.38
CA VAL A 179 -25.36 2.27 -8.94
C VAL A 179 -23.97 1.80 -8.49
N ALA A 180 -23.32 0.91 -9.25
CA ALA A 180 -21.97 0.44 -8.93
C ALA A 180 -20.90 1.54 -9.06
N LEU A 181 -21.00 2.42 -10.07
CA LEU A 181 -20.08 3.54 -10.26
C LEU A 181 -20.28 4.63 -9.20
N ALA A 182 -21.53 4.95 -8.84
CA ALA A 182 -21.79 5.83 -7.69
C ALA A 182 -21.25 5.23 -6.38
N SER A 183 -21.35 3.91 -6.20
CA SER A 183 -20.77 3.21 -5.04
C SER A 183 -19.24 3.28 -5.02
N LEU A 184 -18.61 3.21 -6.20
CA LEU A 184 -17.16 3.31 -6.39
C LEU A 184 -16.63 4.72 -6.07
N GLU A 185 -17.20 5.76 -6.68
CA GLU A 185 -16.70 7.12 -6.47
C GLU A 185 -17.07 7.64 -5.06
N LEU A 186 -18.21 7.26 -4.47
CA LEU A 186 -18.53 7.51 -3.06
C LEU A 186 -17.53 6.84 -2.11
N GLY A 187 -17.16 5.59 -2.37
CA GLY A 187 -16.14 4.89 -1.59
C GLY A 187 -14.77 5.58 -1.67
N ARG A 188 -14.41 6.11 -2.84
CA ARG A 188 -13.18 6.91 -3.03
C ARG A 188 -13.23 8.26 -2.31
N GLU A 189 -14.39 8.92 -2.26
CA GLU A 189 -14.58 10.15 -1.51
C GLU A 189 -14.45 9.91 0.01
N GLN A 190 -15.16 8.90 0.53
CA GLN A 190 -15.09 8.50 1.94
C GLN A 190 -13.66 8.08 2.34
N TRP A 191 -12.92 7.43 1.44
CA TRP A 191 -11.50 7.11 1.64
C TRP A 191 -10.64 8.39 1.73
N GLN A 192 -10.86 9.38 0.85
CA GLN A 192 -10.16 10.68 0.92
C GLN A 192 -10.48 11.47 2.20
N GLN A 193 -11.70 11.33 2.74
CA GLN A 193 -12.11 11.90 4.02
C GLN A 193 -11.52 11.15 5.25
N GLY A 194 -10.97 9.95 5.06
CA GLY A 194 -10.44 9.11 6.14
C GLY A 194 -11.46 8.18 6.82
N HIS A 195 -12.64 8.00 6.23
CA HIS A 195 -13.70 7.10 6.68
C HIS A 195 -13.56 5.72 6.01
N TYR A 196 -12.54 4.94 6.38
CA TYR A 196 -12.13 3.75 5.62
C TYR A 196 -13.10 2.56 5.72
N GLU A 197 -13.77 2.36 6.86
CA GLU A 197 -14.84 1.35 6.98
C GLU A 197 -16.06 1.70 6.11
N ASN A 198 -16.51 2.96 6.16
CA ASN A 198 -17.61 3.43 5.31
C ASN A 198 -17.26 3.30 3.82
N ALA A 199 -16.04 3.69 3.44
CA ALA A 199 -15.51 3.51 2.10
C ALA A 199 -15.55 2.04 1.66
N ALA A 200 -15.16 1.12 2.54
CA ALA A 200 -15.20 -0.31 2.25
C ALA A 200 -16.64 -0.82 2.07
N VAL A 201 -17.57 -0.43 2.94
CA VAL A 201 -19.00 -0.79 2.81
C VAL A 201 -19.62 -0.25 1.51
N SER A 202 -19.26 0.99 1.09
CA SER A 202 -19.67 1.56 -0.20
C SER A 202 -19.14 0.72 -1.37
N LEU A 203 -17.83 0.43 -1.39
CA LEU A 203 -17.20 -0.40 -2.43
C LEU A 203 -17.76 -1.83 -2.45
N GLU A 204 -17.92 -2.48 -1.29
CA GLU A 204 -18.49 -3.82 -1.14
C GLU A 204 -19.92 -3.88 -1.69
N THR A 205 -20.74 -2.86 -1.44
CA THR A 205 -22.10 -2.81 -2.03
C THR A 205 -22.05 -2.66 -3.55
N GLY A 206 -21.14 -1.84 -4.09
CA GLY A 206 -20.93 -1.72 -5.54
C GLY A 206 -20.50 -3.05 -6.17
N GLN A 207 -19.67 -3.82 -5.46
CA GLN A 207 -19.23 -5.15 -5.90
C GLN A 207 -20.37 -6.18 -5.86
N GLU A 208 -21.17 -6.21 -4.78
CA GLU A 208 -22.31 -7.13 -4.63
C GLU A 208 -23.35 -6.94 -5.76
N VAL A 209 -23.66 -5.68 -6.08
CA VAL A 209 -24.60 -5.31 -7.16
C VAL A 209 -24.14 -5.82 -8.53
N LEU A 210 -22.83 -5.78 -8.83
CA LEU A 210 -22.29 -6.31 -10.10
C LEU A 210 -22.11 -7.83 -10.09
N PHE A 211 -21.70 -8.39 -8.95
CA PHE A 211 -21.40 -9.82 -8.80
C PHE A 211 -22.67 -10.68 -8.86
N SER A 212 -23.75 -10.24 -8.22
CA SER A 212 -25.04 -10.95 -8.18
C SER A 212 -25.68 -11.14 -9.56
N GLU A 213 -25.44 -10.22 -10.50
CA GLU A 213 -25.92 -10.27 -11.89
C GLU A 213 -24.83 -10.74 -12.89
N GLY A 214 -23.57 -10.88 -12.44
CA GLY A 214 -22.46 -11.41 -13.25
C GLY A 214 -21.91 -10.48 -14.34
N ILE A 215 -22.11 -9.17 -14.21
CA ILE A 215 -21.88 -8.17 -15.27
C ILE A 215 -20.71 -7.20 -14.97
N PHE A 216 -20.19 -6.57 -16.03
CA PHE A 216 -19.11 -5.57 -16.00
C PHE A 216 -17.83 -6.00 -15.24
N PRO A 217 -17.15 -7.09 -15.63
CA PRO A 217 -15.98 -7.61 -14.93
C PRO A 217 -14.79 -6.62 -14.86
N SER A 218 -14.71 -5.65 -15.77
CA SER A 218 -13.75 -4.55 -15.70
C SER A 218 -13.99 -3.64 -14.49
N VAL A 219 -15.26 -3.30 -14.22
CA VAL A 219 -15.66 -2.45 -13.09
C VAL A 219 -15.60 -3.23 -11.78
N GLN A 220 -15.96 -4.51 -11.78
CA GLN A 220 -15.70 -5.40 -10.63
C GLN A 220 -14.22 -5.44 -10.26
N ALA A 221 -13.32 -5.55 -11.25
CA ALA A 221 -11.88 -5.54 -11.01
C ALA A 221 -11.35 -4.17 -10.52
N GLU A 222 -11.94 -3.05 -10.96
CA GLU A 222 -11.62 -1.71 -10.47
C GLU A 222 -12.00 -1.54 -8.99
N ILE A 223 -13.25 -1.89 -8.63
CA ILE A 223 -13.75 -1.87 -7.25
C ILE A 223 -12.92 -2.80 -6.35
N GLN A 224 -12.66 -4.02 -6.81
CA GLN A 224 -11.86 -5.00 -6.08
C GLN A 224 -10.41 -4.54 -5.85
N ALA A 225 -9.80 -3.85 -6.82
CA ALA A 225 -8.45 -3.31 -6.68
C ALA A 225 -8.40 -2.14 -5.68
N ASP A 226 -9.43 -1.31 -5.61
CA ASP A 226 -9.52 -0.24 -4.60
C ASP A 226 -9.81 -0.80 -3.19
N LEU A 227 -10.68 -1.82 -3.07
CA LEU A 227 -10.86 -2.58 -1.82
C LEU A 227 -9.54 -3.18 -1.30
N TYR A 228 -8.72 -3.75 -2.19
CA TYR A 228 -7.44 -4.33 -1.79
C TYR A 228 -6.45 -3.28 -1.23
N LYS A 229 -6.35 -2.11 -1.85
CA LYS A 229 -5.55 -0.97 -1.37
C LYS A 229 -6.11 -0.38 -0.07
N LEU A 230 -7.41 -0.45 0.14
CA LEU A 230 -8.10 0.07 1.31
C LEU A 230 -7.90 -0.83 2.56
N ARG A 231 -7.68 -2.15 2.40
CA ARG A 231 -7.58 -3.10 3.53
C ARG A 231 -6.66 -2.64 4.68
N PRO A 232 -5.42 -2.16 4.46
CA PRO A 232 -4.55 -1.74 5.57
C PRO A 232 -5.12 -0.58 6.39
N TYR A 233 -5.77 0.38 5.76
CA TYR A 233 -6.41 1.51 6.43
C TYR A 233 -7.64 1.08 7.24
N ARG A 234 -8.49 0.23 6.64
CA ARG A 234 -9.66 -0.39 7.30
C ARG A 234 -9.25 -1.18 8.55
N ILE A 235 -8.16 -1.95 8.46
CA ILE A 235 -7.60 -2.70 9.61
C ILE A 235 -7.18 -1.77 10.74
N LEU A 236 -6.48 -0.66 10.43
CA LEU A 236 -6.07 0.31 11.45
C LEU A 236 -7.26 1.01 12.11
N GLU A 237 -8.29 1.38 11.35
CA GLU A 237 -9.52 1.99 11.88
C GLU A 237 -10.26 1.03 12.82
N LEU A 238 -10.59 -0.18 12.36
CA LEU A 238 -11.30 -1.20 13.13
C LEU A 238 -10.55 -1.58 14.42
N LEU A 239 -9.22 -1.62 14.38
CA LEU A 239 -8.40 -1.94 15.56
C LEU A 239 -8.11 -0.72 16.45
N ALA A 240 -8.27 0.51 15.96
CA ALA A 240 -8.25 1.71 16.79
C ALA A 240 -9.49 1.81 17.70
N LEU A 241 -10.63 1.21 17.30
CA LEU A 241 -11.88 1.22 18.07
C LEU A 241 -11.71 0.77 19.54
N PRO A 242 -12.56 1.26 20.47
CA PRO A 242 -12.56 0.85 21.88
C PRO A 242 -12.70 -0.67 22.06
N GLN A 243 -12.22 -1.21 23.19
CA GLN A 243 -12.17 -2.67 23.41
C GLN A 243 -13.57 -3.30 23.53
N GLU A 244 -14.57 -2.48 23.88
CA GLU A 244 -15.99 -2.81 23.96
C GLU A 244 -16.59 -3.10 22.57
N LYS A 245 -16.01 -2.58 21.49
CA LYS A 245 -16.39 -2.84 20.10
C LYS A 245 -15.82 -4.17 19.59
N THR A 246 -16.19 -5.25 20.28
CA THR A 246 -15.56 -6.56 20.09
C THR A 246 -15.77 -7.13 18.69
N ILE A 247 -16.95 -6.96 18.09
CA ILE A 247 -17.29 -7.51 16.76
C ILE A 247 -16.44 -6.82 15.68
N GLU A 248 -16.43 -5.49 15.69
CA GLU A 248 -15.71 -4.66 14.73
C GLU A 248 -14.18 -4.87 14.86
N ARG A 249 -13.67 -5.02 16.09
CA ARG A 249 -12.26 -5.39 16.31
C ARG A 249 -11.91 -6.77 15.77
N HIS A 250 -12.79 -7.78 15.92
CA HIS A 250 -12.54 -9.12 15.37
C HIS A 250 -12.48 -9.10 13.84
N GLN A 251 -13.39 -8.37 13.19
CA GLN A 251 -13.34 -8.11 11.73
C GLN A 251 -11.98 -7.50 11.31
N GLY A 252 -11.45 -6.55 12.10
CA GLY A 252 -10.11 -5.99 11.88
C GLY A 252 -8.96 -7.01 12.03
N LEU A 253 -9.06 -7.94 12.98
CA LEU A 253 -8.09 -9.05 13.16
C LEU A 253 -8.17 -10.09 12.03
N ASP A 254 -9.37 -10.40 11.56
CA ASP A 254 -9.57 -11.40 10.49
C ASP A 254 -9.10 -10.85 9.12
N LEU A 255 -9.35 -9.56 8.85
CA LEU A 255 -8.78 -8.85 7.69
C LEU A 255 -7.24 -8.81 7.74
N LEU A 256 -6.66 -8.58 8.92
CA LEU A 256 -5.21 -8.62 9.13
C LEU A 256 -4.63 -10.02 8.87
N GLN A 257 -5.29 -11.07 9.38
CA GLN A 257 -4.86 -12.45 9.12
C GLN A 257 -4.95 -12.79 7.63
N SER A 258 -5.99 -12.33 6.92
CA SER A 258 -6.11 -12.47 5.46
C SER A 258 -4.92 -11.85 4.71
N ILE A 259 -4.46 -10.65 5.07
CA ILE A 259 -3.26 -10.07 4.44
C ILE A 259 -2.00 -10.89 4.76
N LEU A 260 -1.84 -11.36 6.00
CA LEU A 260 -0.69 -12.18 6.39
C LEU A 260 -0.65 -13.51 5.64
N ASP A 261 -1.80 -14.14 5.39
CA ASP A 261 -1.89 -15.35 4.57
C ASP A 261 -1.65 -15.08 3.08
N ASP A 262 -2.19 -13.98 2.52
CA ASP A 262 -1.93 -13.55 1.13
C ASP A 262 -0.43 -13.27 0.87
N ARG A 263 0.28 -12.73 1.87
CA ARG A 263 1.73 -12.46 1.81
C ARG A 263 2.59 -13.67 2.15
N GLY A 264 2.03 -14.64 2.88
CA GLY A 264 2.75 -15.81 3.42
C GLY A 264 3.52 -15.55 4.72
N GLY A 265 3.23 -14.44 5.42
CA GLY A 265 3.88 -14.02 6.67
C GLY A 265 4.25 -12.54 6.68
N ILE A 266 4.81 -12.07 7.81
CA ILE A 266 5.15 -10.65 8.02
C ILE A 266 6.28 -10.16 7.09
N ASP A 267 7.35 -10.95 6.98
CA ASP A 267 8.45 -10.83 6.00
C ASP A 267 8.16 -11.60 4.70
N GLY A 268 6.88 -11.92 4.46
CA GLY A 268 6.41 -12.62 3.27
C GLY A 268 6.46 -11.77 2.00
N THR A 269 6.73 -12.42 0.87
CA THR A 269 6.85 -11.80 -0.46
C THR A 269 5.67 -12.11 -1.38
N GLY A 270 4.56 -12.61 -0.84
CA GLY A 270 3.30 -12.76 -1.58
C GLY A 270 2.66 -11.41 -1.93
N ASN A 271 1.68 -11.42 -2.83
CA ASN A 271 1.05 -10.20 -3.35
C ASN A 271 -0.42 -10.09 -2.89
N ASP A 272 -0.61 -9.39 -1.77
CA ASP A 272 -1.90 -9.04 -1.17
C ASP A 272 -2.61 -7.86 -1.85
N GLN A 273 -2.12 -7.40 -3.01
CA GLN A 273 -2.71 -6.34 -3.86
C GLN A 273 -2.87 -4.95 -3.19
N SER A 274 -2.46 -4.79 -1.92
CA SER A 274 -2.54 -3.51 -1.19
C SER A 274 -1.61 -2.42 -1.74
N GLY A 275 -0.58 -2.82 -2.50
CA GLY A 275 0.51 -1.95 -2.95
C GLY A 275 1.65 -1.78 -1.94
N LEU A 276 1.52 -2.33 -0.72
CA LEU A 276 2.59 -2.27 0.29
C LEU A 276 3.74 -3.21 -0.06
N ASN A 277 4.93 -2.64 -0.27
CA ASN A 277 6.18 -3.40 -0.32
C ASN A 277 6.53 -3.98 1.07
N ILE A 278 7.70 -4.61 1.22
CA ILE A 278 8.09 -5.24 2.50
C ILE A 278 8.29 -4.18 3.59
N ASP A 279 9.01 -3.09 3.29
CA ASP A 279 9.37 -2.05 4.26
C ASP A 279 8.15 -1.25 4.74
N ASP A 280 7.24 -0.91 3.81
CA ASP A 280 6.00 -0.22 4.14
C ASP A 280 4.99 -1.14 4.84
N PHE A 281 5.01 -2.45 4.58
CA PHE A 281 4.24 -3.41 5.37
C PHE A 281 4.80 -3.57 6.79
N LEU A 282 6.12 -3.55 6.98
CA LEU A 282 6.73 -3.53 8.31
C LEU A 282 6.36 -2.27 9.09
N ARG A 283 6.27 -1.10 8.43
CA ARG A 283 5.75 0.15 9.03
C ARG A 283 4.27 0.05 9.41
N PHE A 284 3.44 -0.55 8.57
CA PHE A 284 2.04 -0.85 8.89
C PHE A 284 1.93 -1.75 10.13
N ILE A 285 2.71 -2.84 10.20
CA ILE A 285 2.77 -3.72 11.38
C ILE A 285 3.30 -2.97 12.62
N GLN A 286 4.26 -2.04 12.47
CA GLN A 286 4.74 -1.21 13.57
C GLN A 286 3.63 -0.28 14.12
N GLN A 287 2.89 0.40 13.25
CA GLN A 287 1.76 1.26 13.63
C GLN A 287 0.68 0.45 14.35
N LEU A 288 0.24 -0.63 13.72
CA LEU A 288 -0.78 -1.60 14.17
C LEU A 288 -0.60 -2.04 15.63
N ARG A 289 0.64 -2.29 16.09
CA ARG A 289 0.92 -2.76 17.46
C ARG A 289 0.28 -1.89 18.54
N HIS A 290 0.36 -0.56 18.40
CA HIS A 290 -0.18 0.39 19.37
C HIS A 290 -1.73 0.33 19.53
N HIS A 291 -2.42 -0.29 18.57
CA HIS A 291 -3.87 -0.51 18.58
C HIS A 291 -4.27 -1.89 19.16
N LEU A 292 -3.30 -2.80 19.30
CA LEU A 292 -3.46 -4.16 19.80
C LEU A 292 -3.01 -4.30 21.26
N THR A 293 -3.76 -5.08 22.03
CA THR A 293 -3.40 -5.52 23.39
C THR A 293 -2.27 -6.54 23.38
N VAL A 294 -1.63 -6.75 24.53
CA VAL A 294 -0.60 -7.78 24.71
C VAL A 294 -1.13 -9.20 24.43
N ALA A 295 -2.43 -9.43 24.67
CA ALA A 295 -3.07 -10.72 24.38
C ALA A 295 -3.28 -10.95 22.86
N GLU A 296 -3.73 -9.91 22.14
CA GLU A 296 -3.91 -9.96 20.69
C GLU A 296 -2.56 -10.09 19.96
N GLN A 297 -1.56 -9.26 20.29
CA GLN A 297 -0.21 -9.36 19.71
C GLN A 297 0.43 -10.72 19.98
N HIS A 298 0.29 -11.26 21.19
CA HIS A 298 0.79 -12.59 21.50
C HIS A 298 0.11 -13.66 20.64
N LYS A 299 -1.22 -13.65 20.50
CA LYS A 299 -1.96 -14.63 19.69
C LYS A 299 -1.52 -14.58 18.22
N LEU A 300 -1.41 -13.37 17.67
CA LEU A 300 -1.03 -13.11 16.29
C LEU A 300 0.41 -13.55 16.00
N PHE A 301 1.38 -13.01 16.74
CA PHE A 301 2.80 -13.22 16.44
C PHE A 301 3.28 -14.61 16.85
N ASP A 302 2.73 -15.25 17.89
CA ASP A 302 2.96 -16.67 18.14
C ASP A 302 2.41 -17.54 16.99
N GLY A 303 1.29 -17.16 16.36
CA GLY A 303 0.80 -17.80 15.14
C GLY A 303 1.82 -17.71 14.01
N GLU A 304 2.24 -16.49 13.67
CA GLU A 304 3.13 -16.22 12.54
C GLU A 304 4.58 -16.68 12.75
N SER A 305 5.08 -16.77 13.98
CA SER A 305 6.42 -17.32 14.29
C SER A 305 6.56 -18.83 13.98
N LYS A 306 5.46 -19.51 13.67
CA LYS A 306 5.45 -20.90 13.18
C LYS A 306 5.76 -20.99 11.68
N ARG A 307 5.65 -19.88 10.93
CA ARG A 307 6.20 -19.72 9.58
C ARG A 307 7.72 -19.44 9.69
N PRO A 308 8.53 -19.64 8.63
CA PRO A 308 9.98 -19.37 8.66
C PRO A 308 10.31 -17.87 8.62
N SER A 309 9.80 -17.12 9.61
CA SER A 309 9.88 -15.66 9.73
C SER A 309 10.78 -15.24 10.89
N ALA A 310 11.83 -14.48 10.61
CA ALA A 310 12.67 -13.91 11.68
C ALA A 310 11.92 -12.76 12.39
N VAL A 311 11.18 -11.96 11.62
CA VAL A 311 10.41 -10.82 12.11
C VAL A 311 9.31 -11.27 13.07
N ALA A 312 8.48 -12.26 12.68
CA ALA A 312 7.41 -12.75 13.53
C ALA A 312 7.94 -13.44 14.79
N THR A 313 9.07 -14.15 14.71
CA THR A 313 9.70 -14.76 15.89
C THR A 313 10.15 -13.71 16.90
N TYR A 314 10.72 -12.58 16.45
CA TYR A 314 11.15 -11.50 17.35
C TYR A 314 9.96 -10.76 17.99
N LEU A 315 8.92 -10.47 17.19
CA LEU A 315 7.67 -9.89 17.70
C LEU A 315 6.94 -10.83 18.69
N ALA A 316 6.97 -12.14 18.45
CA ALA A 316 6.44 -13.16 19.35
C ALA A 316 7.21 -13.23 20.67
N VAL A 317 8.55 -13.12 20.63
CA VAL A 317 9.41 -13.03 21.83
C VAL A 317 8.98 -11.84 22.69
N TYR A 318 8.92 -10.64 22.13
CA TYR A 318 8.54 -9.43 22.89
C TYR A 318 7.11 -9.52 23.45
N ALA A 319 6.14 -10.03 22.67
CA ALA A 319 4.78 -10.25 23.17
C ALA A 319 4.71 -11.33 24.26
N SER A 320 5.54 -12.37 24.19
CA SER A 320 5.64 -13.42 25.21
C SER A 320 6.29 -12.92 26.50
N ILE A 321 7.31 -12.07 26.42
CA ILE A 321 7.95 -11.44 27.59
C ILE A 321 6.97 -10.44 28.23
N ALA A 322 6.41 -9.52 27.44
CA ALA A 322 5.46 -8.52 27.92
C ALA A 322 4.26 -9.16 28.63
N ARG A 323 3.66 -10.19 28.01
CA ARG A 323 2.52 -10.93 28.57
C ARG A 323 2.91 -11.77 29.78
N GLY A 324 4.04 -12.48 29.69
CA GLY A 324 4.54 -13.32 30.79
C GLY A 324 4.86 -12.53 32.05
N PHE A 325 5.44 -11.34 31.89
CA PHE A 325 5.72 -10.42 32.99
C PHE A 325 4.44 -9.81 33.58
N THR A 326 3.62 -9.16 32.75
CA THR A 326 2.44 -8.42 33.23
C THR A 326 1.33 -9.33 33.75
N GLN A 327 1.02 -10.42 33.04
CA GLN A 327 -0.01 -11.38 33.43
C GLN A 327 0.52 -12.52 34.33
N ARG A 328 1.73 -12.36 34.92
CA ARG A 328 2.37 -13.29 35.87
C ARG A 328 2.44 -14.75 35.36
N GLN A 329 2.75 -14.91 34.08
CA GLN A 329 2.87 -16.19 33.36
C GLN A 329 4.33 -16.45 32.92
N PRO A 330 5.25 -16.81 33.85
CA PRO A 330 6.66 -17.08 33.55
C PRO A 330 6.88 -18.18 32.50
N ALA A 331 5.92 -19.08 32.29
CA ALA A 331 5.95 -20.06 31.20
C ALA A 331 6.08 -19.42 29.80
N LEU A 332 5.50 -18.23 29.59
CA LEU A 332 5.65 -17.48 28.32
C LEU A 332 7.07 -16.91 28.17
N ILE A 333 7.70 -16.50 29.28
CA ILE A 333 9.09 -16.04 29.29
C ILE A 333 10.04 -17.21 29.00
N ARG A 334 9.75 -18.41 29.53
CA ARG A 334 10.49 -19.64 29.16
C ARG A 334 10.30 -19.99 27.68
N HIS A 335 9.12 -19.80 27.11
CA HIS A 335 8.92 -19.94 25.66
C HIS A 335 9.70 -18.89 24.84
N ALA A 336 9.75 -17.64 25.31
CA ALA A 336 10.57 -16.59 24.70
C ALA A 336 12.07 -16.96 24.70
N LYS A 337 12.62 -17.42 25.83
CA LYS A 337 14.00 -17.96 25.93
C LYS A 337 14.24 -19.06 24.89
N GLN A 338 13.29 -20.00 24.73
CA GLN A 338 13.37 -21.08 23.73
C GLN A 338 13.23 -20.61 22.27
N MET A 339 12.58 -19.47 21.99
CA MET A 339 12.57 -18.84 20.67
C MET A 339 13.89 -18.12 20.39
N LEU A 340 14.43 -17.40 21.37
CA LEU A 340 15.72 -16.72 21.28
C LEU A 340 16.90 -17.69 21.06
N MET A 341 16.87 -18.88 21.68
CA MET A 341 17.84 -19.97 21.42
C MET A 341 17.79 -20.53 19.98
N ARG A 342 16.71 -20.26 19.22
CA ARG A 342 16.62 -20.60 17.79
C ARG A 342 17.17 -19.47 16.92
N LEU A 343 16.99 -18.21 17.32
CA LEU A 343 17.49 -17.01 16.61
C LEU A 343 19.00 -16.80 16.77
N SER A 344 19.60 -17.11 17.93
CA SER A 344 21.03 -16.86 18.23
C SER A 344 22.03 -17.58 17.32
N LYS A 345 21.55 -18.50 16.47
CA LYS A 345 22.34 -19.13 15.39
C LYS A 345 22.61 -18.20 14.20
N ARG A 346 22.00 -17.00 14.17
CA ARG A 346 22.04 -16.06 13.04
C ARG A 346 22.15 -14.58 13.45
N GLN A 347 21.79 -14.24 14.68
CA GLN A 347 21.66 -12.87 15.20
C GLN A 347 22.28 -12.81 16.60
N ASP A 348 22.84 -11.66 17.00
CA ASP A 348 23.04 -11.40 18.42
C ASP A 348 21.67 -11.13 19.05
N VAL A 349 21.39 -11.86 20.11
CA VAL A 349 20.19 -11.74 20.96
C VAL A 349 20.52 -12.07 22.43
N HIS A 350 21.81 -11.96 22.81
CA HIS A 350 22.24 -12.36 24.15
C HIS A 350 21.69 -11.42 25.25
N LEU A 351 21.35 -10.17 24.90
CA LEU A 351 20.70 -9.24 25.82
C LEU A 351 19.28 -9.70 26.15
N GLU A 352 18.46 -10.02 25.15
CA GLU A 352 17.10 -10.54 25.39
C GLU A 352 17.13 -11.92 26.07
N GLN A 353 18.16 -12.74 25.82
CA GLN A 353 18.37 -14.00 26.54
C GLN A 353 18.73 -13.77 28.02
N SER A 354 19.61 -12.81 28.34
CA SER A 354 19.94 -12.49 29.73
C SER A 354 18.74 -11.91 30.49
N LEU A 355 17.94 -11.08 29.84
CA LEU A 355 16.67 -10.56 30.36
C LEU A 355 15.64 -11.69 30.60
N CYS A 356 15.53 -12.66 29.68
CA CYS A 356 14.68 -13.83 29.90
C CYS A 356 15.17 -14.70 31.06
N ALA A 357 16.48 -14.93 31.19
CA ALA A 357 17.06 -15.68 32.31
C ALA A 357 16.83 -14.96 33.65
N LEU A 358 17.03 -13.63 33.69
CA LEU A 358 16.73 -12.79 34.85
C LEU A 358 15.26 -12.94 35.29
N LEU A 359 14.32 -12.78 34.35
CA LEU A 359 12.88 -12.90 34.60
C LEU A 359 12.41 -14.33 34.95
N LEU A 360 13.30 -15.31 34.84
CA LEU A 360 13.14 -16.70 35.31
C LEU A 360 13.94 -16.99 36.59
N GLY A 361 14.50 -15.97 37.25
CA GLY A 361 15.29 -16.11 38.49
C GLY A 361 16.69 -16.71 38.30
N GLN A 362 17.12 -16.96 37.06
CA GLN A 362 18.36 -17.65 36.70
C GLN A 362 19.53 -16.66 36.66
N THR A 363 19.86 -16.03 37.79
CA THR A 363 20.81 -14.90 37.88
C THR A 363 22.21 -15.23 37.33
N GLU A 364 22.77 -16.40 37.65
CA GLU A 364 24.05 -16.89 37.11
C GLU A 364 24.04 -17.17 35.60
N GLU A 365 22.87 -17.40 35.01
CA GLU A 365 22.73 -17.49 33.55
C GLU A 365 22.57 -16.12 32.93
N ALA A 366 21.81 -15.23 33.56
CA ALA A 366 21.61 -13.86 33.11
C ALA A 366 22.96 -13.12 32.97
N THR A 367 23.81 -13.13 34.00
CA THR A 367 25.13 -12.47 33.96
C THR A 367 26.06 -13.11 32.92
N ARG A 368 26.18 -14.44 32.92
CA ARG A 368 27.04 -15.19 31.99
C ARG A 368 26.64 -15.03 30.51
N VAL A 369 25.33 -14.90 30.21
CA VAL A 369 24.87 -14.68 28.84
C VAL A 369 25.00 -13.20 28.46
N LEU A 370 24.79 -12.27 29.40
CA LEU A 370 25.00 -10.83 29.17
C LEU A 370 26.44 -10.53 28.71
N GLU A 371 27.45 -11.21 29.26
CA GLU A 371 28.87 -11.07 28.86
C GLU A 371 29.15 -11.43 27.38
N LEU A 372 28.23 -12.12 26.69
CA LEU A 372 28.34 -12.49 25.28
C LEU A 372 27.69 -11.48 24.33
N SER A 373 26.96 -10.48 24.85
CA SER A 373 26.28 -9.47 24.05
C SER A 373 27.27 -8.46 23.45
N GLN A 374 26.92 -7.91 22.28
CA GLN A 374 27.65 -6.86 21.58
C GLN A 374 26.98 -5.47 21.74
N GLU A 375 25.88 -5.37 22.51
CA GLU A 375 25.15 -4.12 22.75
C GLU A 375 25.88 -3.22 23.76
N TYR A 376 26.91 -2.53 23.28
CA TYR A 376 27.83 -1.72 24.08
C TYR A 376 27.14 -0.68 24.98
N GLU A 377 26.09 -0.01 24.50
CA GLU A 377 25.40 1.04 25.26
C GLU A 377 24.65 0.46 26.47
N ALA A 378 23.90 -0.62 26.29
CA ALA A 378 23.25 -1.35 27.38
C ALA A 378 24.28 -1.91 28.37
N LEU A 379 25.37 -2.51 27.87
CA LEU A 379 26.44 -3.04 28.71
C LEU A 379 27.18 -1.94 29.50
N ALA A 380 27.39 -0.76 28.92
CA ALA A 380 27.99 0.38 29.61
C ALA A 380 27.08 0.88 30.74
N LEU A 381 25.78 1.03 30.47
CA LEU A 381 24.78 1.43 31.47
C LEU A 381 24.67 0.41 32.61
N ILE A 382 24.58 -0.89 32.30
CA ILE A 382 24.51 -1.96 33.31
C ILE A 382 25.77 -1.96 34.20
N ARG A 383 26.96 -1.78 33.61
CA ARG A 383 28.22 -1.67 34.36
C ARG A 383 28.28 -0.42 35.24
N GLU A 384 27.84 0.72 34.72
CA GLU A 384 27.75 1.98 35.50
C GLU A 384 26.85 1.82 36.73
N LYS A 385 25.68 1.18 36.56
CA LYS A 385 24.72 0.95 37.65
C LYS A 385 25.05 -0.27 38.53
N SER A 386 26.24 -0.86 38.36
CA SER A 386 26.75 -1.98 39.18
C SER A 386 28.13 -1.70 39.80
N GLN A 387 28.65 -0.46 39.76
CA GLN A 387 30.04 -0.15 40.18
C GLN A 387 30.36 -0.54 41.64
N ASP A 388 29.39 -0.45 42.56
CA ASP A 388 29.55 -0.80 43.97
C ASP A 388 29.23 -2.28 44.28
N SER A 389 29.16 -3.15 43.26
CA SER A 389 28.69 -4.55 43.40
C SER A 389 29.67 -5.58 42.82
N PRO A 390 29.68 -6.82 43.35
CA PRO A 390 30.60 -7.87 42.88
C PRO A 390 30.16 -8.51 41.56
N ASP A 391 28.92 -8.29 41.12
CA ASP A 391 28.34 -8.78 39.88
C ASP A 391 27.55 -7.67 39.15
N LEU A 392 27.13 -7.96 37.92
CA LEU A 392 26.33 -7.04 37.10
C LEU A 392 24.83 -7.11 37.40
N LEU A 393 24.41 -7.84 38.43
CA LEU A 393 23.00 -8.14 38.69
C LEU A 393 22.18 -6.89 39.06
N PRO A 394 22.64 -5.96 39.91
CA PRO A 394 21.86 -4.76 40.26
C PRO A 394 21.59 -3.85 39.05
N GLY A 395 22.61 -3.61 38.22
CA GLY A 395 22.44 -2.84 36.99
C GLY A 395 21.59 -3.55 35.94
N LEU A 396 21.68 -4.90 35.84
CA LEU A 396 20.84 -5.69 34.95
C LEU A 396 19.36 -5.68 35.40
N CYS A 397 19.09 -5.71 36.71
CA CYS A 397 17.74 -5.52 37.26
C CYS A 397 17.18 -4.13 36.91
N LEU A 398 17.94 -3.06 37.15
CA LEU A 398 17.51 -1.69 36.81
C LEU A 398 17.27 -1.55 35.30
N TYR A 399 18.18 -2.06 34.48
CA TYR A 399 18.05 -2.03 33.03
C TYR A 399 16.81 -2.82 32.56
N ALA A 400 16.52 -3.98 33.15
CA ALA A 400 15.34 -4.77 32.81
C ALA A 400 14.02 -4.04 33.12
N GLU A 401 13.92 -3.30 34.24
CA GLU A 401 12.75 -2.46 34.53
C GLU A 401 12.62 -1.31 33.52
N GLN A 402 13.72 -0.61 33.22
CA GLN A 402 13.74 0.48 32.24
C GLN A 402 13.42 0.00 30.82
N TRP A 403 13.97 -1.13 30.40
CA TRP A 403 13.72 -1.77 29.11
C TRP A 403 12.25 -2.19 28.96
N LEU A 404 11.68 -2.86 29.99
CA LEU A 404 10.25 -3.18 30.01
C LEU A 404 9.38 -1.91 29.90
N GLN A 405 9.73 -0.86 30.63
CA GLN A 405 8.96 0.39 30.66
C GLN A 405 9.03 1.19 29.35
N ASN A 406 10.21 1.23 28.71
CA ASN A 406 10.52 2.19 27.65
C ASN A 406 10.59 1.57 26.24
N GLU A 407 10.95 0.30 26.12
CA GLU A 407 11.07 -0.41 24.83
C GLU A 407 9.97 -1.46 24.62
N VAL A 408 9.41 -2.03 25.69
CA VAL A 408 8.41 -3.10 25.60
C VAL A 408 6.99 -2.57 25.73
N PHE A 409 6.64 -1.96 26.87
CA PHE A 409 5.27 -1.55 27.20
C PHE A 409 4.62 -0.53 26.24
N PRO A 410 5.32 0.48 25.68
CA PRO A 410 4.69 1.49 24.83
C PRO A 410 4.02 0.92 23.56
N HIS A 411 4.48 -0.24 23.09
CA HIS A 411 3.95 -0.90 21.91
C HIS A 411 2.67 -1.72 22.14
N PHE A 412 2.14 -1.81 23.36
CA PHE A 412 0.92 -2.56 23.67
C PHE A 412 -0.14 -1.63 24.27
N ARG A 413 -1.34 -1.61 23.68
CA ARG A 413 -2.41 -0.66 24.03
C ARG A 413 -2.76 -0.66 25.51
N ASP A 414 -2.83 -1.85 26.11
CA ASP A 414 -3.18 -2.12 27.51
C ASP A 414 -2.01 -1.99 28.50
N LEU A 415 -0.76 -1.96 28.03
CA LEU A 415 0.43 -1.82 28.89
C LEU A 415 1.00 -0.39 28.92
N SER A 416 0.64 0.46 27.94
CA SER A 416 1.11 1.85 27.77
C SER A 416 1.04 2.77 29.00
N ARG A 417 0.22 2.43 30.02
CA ARG A 417 0.07 3.18 31.28
C ARG A 417 0.49 2.38 32.54
N GLN A 418 1.02 1.17 32.37
CA GLN A 418 1.49 0.34 33.47
C GLN A 418 2.92 0.72 33.86
N GLN A 419 3.32 0.35 35.08
CA GLN A 419 4.68 0.51 35.59
C GLN A 419 5.34 -0.87 35.71
N ALA A 420 6.55 -1.02 35.17
CA ALA A 420 7.35 -2.22 35.31
C ALA A 420 7.98 -2.28 36.71
N SER A 421 7.75 -3.37 37.44
CA SER A 421 8.52 -3.67 38.65
C SER A 421 8.83 -5.16 38.77
N LEU A 422 10.12 -5.49 38.78
CA LEU A 422 10.65 -6.83 39.08
C LEU A 422 10.26 -7.24 40.51
N LYS A 423 10.27 -6.30 41.45
CA LYS A 423 9.87 -6.55 42.85
C LYS A 423 8.45 -7.10 42.94
N ASP A 424 7.49 -6.44 42.30
CA ASP A 424 6.07 -6.85 42.33
C ASP A 424 5.79 -8.08 41.43
N TYR A 425 6.73 -8.43 40.55
CA TYR A 425 6.72 -9.65 39.76
C TYR A 425 7.22 -10.85 40.59
N PHE A 426 8.41 -10.76 41.19
CA PHE A 426 8.98 -11.83 42.04
C PHE A 426 8.29 -11.97 43.40
N ALA A 427 7.58 -10.95 43.89
CA ALA A 427 6.72 -11.06 45.07
C ALA A 427 5.42 -11.86 44.82
N ASN A 428 5.10 -12.22 43.58
CA ASN A 428 3.88 -12.95 43.26
C ASN A 428 4.04 -14.46 43.49
N GLN A 429 3.14 -15.05 44.29
CA GLN A 429 3.17 -16.46 44.67
C GLN A 429 3.09 -17.44 43.48
N GLN A 430 2.40 -17.11 42.38
CA GLN A 430 2.33 -17.96 41.18
C GLN A 430 3.65 -17.94 40.41
N VAL A 431 4.35 -16.80 40.39
CA VAL A 431 5.70 -16.70 39.84
C VAL A 431 6.66 -17.53 40.68
N GLN A 432 6.71 -17.31 42.00
CA GLN A 432 7.57 -18.05 42.94
C GLN A 432 7.42 -19.57 42.78
N ALA A 433 6.19 -20.09 42.86
CA ALA A 433 5.92 -21.53 42.73
C ALA A 433 6.31 -22.12 41.37
N TYR A 434 6.28 -21.33 40.29
CA TYR A 434 6.76 -21.78 38.97
C TYR A 434 8.29 -21.77 38.87
N LEU A 435 8.96 -20.78 39.47
CA LEU A 435 10.43 -20.70 39.49
C LEU A 435 11.05 -21.78 40.38
N GLU A 436 10.47 -22.06 41.54
CA GLU A 436 10.86 -23.17 42.43
C GLU A 436 10.68 -24.55 41.78
N ALA A 437 9.71 -24.69 40.87
CA ALA A 437 9.45 -25.91 40.11
C ALA A 437 10.23 -26.00 38.78
N LEU A 438 11.08 -25.03 38.46
CA LEU A 438 11.79 -24.94 37.19
C LEU A 438 13.06 -25.82 37.23
N PRO A 439 13.20 -26.84 36.35
CA PRO A 439 14.41 -27.66 36.31
C PRO A 439 15.64 -26.81 36.00
N ASN A 440 16.76 -27.01 36.71
CA ASN A 440 18.02 -26.37 36.36
C ASN A 440 18.39 -26.71 34.91
N ASP A 441 18.37 -25.72 34.00
CA ASP A 441 18.43 -25.91 32.54
C ASP A 441 19.74 -26.59 32.04
N ALA A 442 20.72 -26.78 32.93
CA ALA A 442 21.92 -27.60 32.72
C ALA A 442 21.61 -29.02 32.15
N GLU A 443 20.48 -29.64 32.52
CA GLU A 443 20.09 -30.93 31.94
C GLU A 443 19.53 -30.79 30.51
N THR A 444 18.67 -29.79 30.26
CA THR A 444 17.97 -29.61 28.97
C THR A 444 18.91 -29.31 27.79
N THR A 445 20.11 -28.79 28.04
CA THR A 445 21.13 -28.57 27.01
C THR A 445 21.54 -29.88 26.30
N ASN A 446 21.40 -31.03 26.98
CA ASN A 446 21.78 -32.33 26.44
C ASN A 446 20.68 -33.00 25.59
N GLU A 447 19.40 -32.76 25.85
CA GLU A 447 18.31 -33.43 25.11
C GLU A 447 18.28 -33.03 23.63
N TRP A 448 18.49 -31.75 23.32
CA TRP A 448 18.56 -31.28 21.93
C TRP A 448 19.77 -31.86 21.16
N ALA A 449 20.85 -32.21 21.85
CA ALA A 449 22.01 -32.87 21.25
C ALA A 449 21.74 -34.34 20.88
N VAL A 450 20.80 -35.01 21.56
CA VAL A 450 20.40 -36.40 21.28
C VAL A 450 19.47 -36.49 20.06
N ILE A 451 18.52 -35.56 19.92
CA ILE A 451 17.55 -35.55 18.82
C ILE A 451 18.25 -35.40 17.45
N ASN A 452 19.32 -34.59 17.36
CA ASN A 452 20.04 -34.34 16.10
C ASN A 452 21.04 -35.46 15.71
N ARG A 453 20.88 -36.69 16.23
CA ARG A 453 21.75 -37.84 15.94
C ARG A 453 21.10 -39.01 15.20
N GLN A 454 19.85 -38.86 14.75
CA GLN A 454 19.20 -39.87 13.90
C GLN A 454 19.08 -39.40 12.43
N SER A 455 19.29 -40.36 11.51
CA SER A 455 18.95 -40.27 10.07
C SER A 455 19.85 -39.44 9.13
N PHE A 456 21.12 -39.83 8.99
CA PHE A 456 21.86 -39.69 7.71
C PHE A 456 22.61 -40.98 7.34
N SER A 457 21.86 -42.06 7.10
CA SER A 457 22.38 -43.28 6.47
C SER A 457 22.60 -43.06 4.96
N GLN A 458 23.86 -43.08 4.52
CA GLN A 458 24.21 -42.90 3.10
C GLN A 458 23.69 -44.07 2.22
N PRO A 459 23.18 -43.81 1.01
CA PRO A 459 22.79 -44.86 0.08
C PRO A 459 24.02 -45.54 -0.55
N SER A 460 24.37 -46.71 -0.03
CA SER A 460 25.33 -47.61 -0.68
C SER A 460 24.69 -48.40 -1.82
N ALA A 461 25.46 -48.71 -2.86
CA ALA A 461 24.95 -49.27 -4.10
C ALA A 461 24.56 -50.75 -4.00
N ASN A 462 23.54 -51.15 -4.78
CA ASN A 462 23.14 -52.55 -4.95
C ASN A 462 24.25 -53.39 -5.61
N SER A 463 24.48 -54.59 -5.06
CA SER A 463 25.15 -55.70 -5.75
C SER A 463 24.37 -57.01 -5.49
N TYR A 464 24.36 -57.92 -6.47
CA TYR A 464 23.42 -59.06 -6.52
C TYR A 464 23.94 -60.32 -5.83
N SER A 465 23.21 -60.81 -4.81
CA SER A 465 22.91 -62.23 -4.54
C SER A 465 21.95 -62.30 -3.33
N GLY A 466 21.12 -63.32 -3.12
CA GLY A 466 20.86 -64.52 -3.92
C GLY A 466 20.58 -65.73 -3.01
N GLY A 467 19.32 -65.98 -2.66
CA GLY A 467 18.94 -67.15 -1.86
C GLY A 467 17.67 -66.98 -0.99
N THR A 468 16.71 -67.85 -1.22
CA THR A 468 15.62 -68.24 -0.28
C THR A 468 15.86 -69.71 0.13
N PRO A 469 15.08 -70.36 1.03
CA PRO A 469 14.07 -69.87 1.99
C PRO A 469 14.36 -70.34 3.44
N VAL A 470 13.40 -70.21 4.39
CA VAL A 470 12.79 -71.31 5.20
C VAL A 470 11.89 -70.75 6.33
N THR A 471 10.93 -71.57 6.80
CA THR A 471 9.80 -71.23 7.68
C THR A 471 9.97 -71.65 9.16
N LYS A 472 9.18 -71.01 10.06
CA LYS A 472 8.46 -71.57 11.25
C LYS A 472 7.66 -70.43 11.92
N ARG A 473 6.32 -70.47 12.03
CA ARG A 473 5.40 -71.27 12.89
C ARG A 473 5.17 -70.71 14.31
N THR A 474 3.96 -70.17 14.52
CA THR A 474 3.21 -69.99 15.79
C THR A 474 2.87 -71.36 16.45
N PRO A 475 2.48 -71.47 17.75
CA PRO A 475 1.30 -70.84 18.44
C PRO A 475 1.61 -70.30 19.86
N GLY A 476 0.69 -69.82 20.73
CA GLY A 476 -0.77 -69.52 20.68
C GLY A 476 -1.48 -69.77 22.05
N LYS A 477 -2.73 -69.25 22.23
CA LYS A 477 -3.64 -69.36 23.43
C LYS A 477 -3.32 -68.48 24.67
N ALA A 478 -4.26 -68.05 25.54
CA ALA A 478 -5.75 -67.91 25.44
C ALA A 478 -6.39 -67.11 26.63
N ASN A 479 -7.66 -66.69 26.44
CA ASN A 479 -8.75 -66.43 27.42
C ASN A 479 -8.76 -65.23 28.42
N ARG A 480 -9.71 -64.29 28.18
CA ARG A 480 -10.93 -63.89 28.96
C ARG A 480 -11.09 -64.28 30.45
N PRO A 481 -11.99 -63.62 31.23
CA PRO A 481 -12.98 -62.55 30.92
C PRO A 481 -12.75 -61.24 31.74
N GLY A 482 -13.57 -60.18 31.75
CA GLY A 482 -14.80 -59.84 31.00
C GLY A 482 -16.03 -59.59 31.89
N ASP A 483 -16.58 -58.37 31.89
CA ASP A 483 -17.86 -58.01 32.55
C ASP A 483 -18.57 -56.83 31.85
N ALA A 484 -19.86 -56.54 32.14
CA ALA A 484 -20.70 -55.73 31.23
C ALA A 484 -21.88 -54.92 31.85
N SER A 485 -22.56 -54.13 31.00
CA SER A 485 -23.79 -53.32 31.19
C SER A 485 -23.55 -51.83 31.50
N THR A 486 -24.41 -50.86 31.13
CA THR A 486 -25.83 -50.92 30.67
C THR A 486 -26.11 -49.92 29.52
N ARG A 487 -27.12 -50.20 28.66
CA ARG A 487 -27.64 -49.28 27.62
C ARG A 487 -28.74 -48.35 28.15
N GLN A 488 -28.81 -47.12 27.62
CA GLN A 488 -30.08 -46.43 27.34
C GLN A 488 -30.04 -45.68 25.99
N MET A 489 -31.22 -45.54 25.37
CA MET A 489 -31.57 -44.82 24.13
C MET A 489 -33.13 -44.76 24.10
N PRO A 490 -33.80 -43.92 23.28
CA PRO A 490 -33.38 -43.23 22.05
C PRO A 490 -33.38 -41.68 22.26
N GLN A 491 -33.59 -40.73 21.33
CA GLN A 491 -34.03 -40.76 19.93
C GLN A 491 -33.44 -39.58 19.09
N ARG A 492 -33.99 -39.39 17.87
CA ARG A 492 -33.56 -38.54 16.76
C ARG A 492 -33.96 -37.05 16.88
N SER A 493 -33.08 -36.16 16.41
CA SER A 493 -33.35 -35.31 15.23
C SER A 493 -32.06 -34.79 14.56
N HIS A 494 -31.85 -35.15 13.29
CA HIS A 494 -30.87 -34.61 12.31
C HIS A 494 -31.65 -34.42 10.99
N PRO A 495 -31.35 -33.43 10.12
CA PRO A 495 -30.13 -33.40 9.26
C PRO A 495 -29.54 -31.97 9.06
N SER A 496 -28.42 -31.71 8.35
CA SER A 496 -27.22 -32.49 8.00
C SER A 496 -26.16 -31.53 7.42
N GLU A 497 -24.91 -31.62 7.86
CA GLU A 497 -23.76 -31.00 7.16
C GLU A 497 -23.08 -32.01 6.22
N VAL A 498 -22.45 -31.53 5.14
CA VAL A 498 -21.78 -32.39 4.14
C VAL A 498 -20.26 -32.20 4.20
N ASN A 499 -19.60 -33.15 4.86
CA ASN A 499 -18.13 -33.29 4.84
C ASN A 499 -17.65 -33.82 3.47
N ARG A 500 -16.52 -33.30 2.97
CA ARG A 500 -15.77 -33.90 1.85
C ARG A 500 -14.26 -33.91 2.15
N GLN A 501 -13.70 -35.12 2.29
CA GLN A 501 -12.26 -35.36 2.31
C GLN A 501 -11.73 -35.78 0.93
N PHE A 502 -10.41 -35.63 0.76
CA PHE A 502 -9.68 -35.96 -0.45
C PHE A 502 -9.62 -37.47 -0.74
N TYR A 503 -9.57 -37.83 -2.03
CA TYR A 503 -8.85 -39.02 -2.51
C TYR A 503 -8.12 -38.73 -3.83
N GLN A 504 -6.89 -39.22 -3.95
CA GLN A 504 -6.11 -39.23 -5.19
C GLN A 504 -6.34 -40.53 -5.96
N ASN A 505 -6.28 -40.50 -7.31
CA ASN A 505 -5.65 -41.58 -8.07
C ASN A 505 -5.26 -41.17 -9.51
N ARG A 506 -4.65 -42.11 -10.24
CA ARG A 506 -3.66 -41.88 -11.31
C ARG A 506 -4.15 -42.25 -12.72
N THR A 507 -3.78 -41.47 -13.75
CA THR A 507 -3.35 -41.83 -15.14
C THR A 507 -4.09 -42.93 -15.94
N PRO A 508 -4.36 -42.77 -17.26
CA PRO A 508 -3.27 -42.51 -18.24
C PRO A 508 -3.57 -41.64 -19.48
N ASP A 509 -2.48 -41.32 -20.20
CA ASP A 509 -2.37 -40.81 -21.58
C ASP A 509 -2.75 -41.91 -22.61
N PRO A 510 -3.16 -41.65 -23.89
CA PRO A 510 -2.27 -41.01 -24.87
C PRO A 510 -2.91 -40.12 -25.99
N GLU A 511 -2.01 -39.57 -26.82
CA GLU A 511 -2.13 -39.12 -28.23
C GLU A 511 -2.08 -37.60 -28.54
N LEU A 512 -1.24 -37.27 -29.53
CA LEU A 512 -0.93 -35.94 -30.10
C LEU A 512 -1.21 -35.95 -31.61
N PRO A 513 -1.36 -34.77 -32.23
CA PRO A 513 -0.30 -34.36 -33.15
C PRO A 513 0.15 -32.89 -33.04
N GLU A 514 1.36 -32.64 -33.55
CA GLU A 514 2.00 -31.33 -33.75
C GLU A 514 1.32 -30.56 -34.93
N THR A 515 1.52 -29.28 -35.27
CA THR A 515 2.58 -28.25 -35.05
C THR A 515 1.87 -26.86 -34.97
N SER A 516 2.47 -25.67 -34.74
CA SER A 516 3.69 -25.07 -35.32
C SER A 516 4.06 -23.73 -34.67
N ASN A 517 5.28 -23.23 -34.92
CA ASN A 517 5.81 -21.99 -34.34
C ASN A 517 5.41 -20.73 -35.14
N HIS A 518 5.12 -19.63 -34.45
CA HIS A 518 5.33 -18.27 -34.96
C HIS A 518 6.00 -17.36 -33.91
N ARG A 519 6.72 -16.34 -34.38
CA ARG A 519 7.82 -15.69 -33.63
C ARG A 519 7.96 -14.21 -34.01
N ARG A 520 7.41 -13.28 -33.22
CA ARG A 520 7.71 -11.83 -33.18
C ARG A 520 6.75 -11.10 -32.23
N PRO A 521 7.07 -9.88 -31.75
CA PRO A 521 8.36 -9.42 -31.22
C PRO A 521 8.22 -8.79 -29.80
N GLU A 522 9.35 -8.54 -29.14
CA GLU A 522 9.40 -7.52 -28.08
C GLU A 522 9.41 -6.12 -28.71
N SER A 523 8.74 -5.14 -28.09
CA SER A 523 8.83 -3.74 -28.48
C SER A 523 8.83 -2.81 -27.26
N SER A 524 10.02 -2.30 -26.95
CA SER A 524 10.32 -0.95 -26.46
C SER A 524 9.37 -0.26 -25.48
N HIS A 525 9.93 0.14 -24.33
CA HIS A 525 9.49 1.29 -23.55
C HIS A 525 9.10 2.48 -24.43
N PHE A 526 8.05 3.20 -24.05
CA PHE A 526 7.94 4.62 -24.41
C PHE A 526 7.44 5.44 -23.22
N THR A 527 8.07 6.59 -23.01
CA THR A 527 7.72 7.54 -21.95
C THR A 527 6.46 8.31 -22.31
N THR A 528 5.61 8.58 -21.31
CA THR A 528 4.43 9.45 -21.47
C THR A 528 4.87 10.90 -21.71
N ALA A 529 4.73 11.38 -22.94
CA ALA A 529 4.77 12.81 -23.24
C ALA A 529 3.48 13.47 -22.73
N ARG A 530 3.60 14.68 -22.15
CA ARG A 530 2.48 15.49 -21.67
C ARG A 530 2.44 16.77 -22.50
N GLU A 531 1.46 16.89 -23.39
CA GLU A 531 1.27 18.09 -24.19
C GLU A 531 0.57 19.17 -23.36
N ASN A 532 1.09 20.40 -23.43
CA ASN A 532 0.41 21.62 -22.96
C ASN A 532 0.13 22.48 -24.19
N ILE A 533 -1.11 22.93 -24.36
CA ILE A 533 -1.56 23.79 -25.46
C ILE A 533 -2.05 25.12 -24.88
N SER A 534 -1.52 26.25 -25.37
CA SER A 534 -2.18 27.57 -25.50
C SER A 534 -1.15 28.71 -25.64
N PRO A 535 -1.51 29.89 -26.20
CA PRO A 535 -2.49 30.13 -27.28
C PRO A 535 -1.85 30.95 -28.42
N THR A 536 -2.64 31.39 -29.41
CA THR A 536 -2.18 32.26 -30.51
C THR A 536 -3.04 33.52 -30.61
N ALA A 537 -2.39 34.67 -30.84
CA ALA A 537 -3.03 35.95 -31.17
C ALA A 537 -2.63 36.39 -32.60
N ALA A 538 -3.40 37.30 -33.21
CA ALA A 538 -3.49 37.46 -34.67
C ALA A 538 -2.91 38.79 -35.23
N TYR A 539 -3.22 39.09 -36.51
CA TYR A 539 -2.91 40.32 -37.29
C TYR A 539 -1.45 40.44 -37.81
N THR A 540 -1.13 40.81 -39.08
CA THR A 540 -1.97 41.08 -40.29
C THR A 540 -1.18 41.01 -41.62
N ASP A 541 -1.88 40.68 -42.72
CA ASP A 541 -1.86 41.27 -44.08
C ASP A 541 -0.66 41.31 -45.09
N ASN A 542 -1.08 41.13 -46.37
CA ASN A 542 -0.68 41.81 -47.63
C ASN A 542 0.46 41.33 -48.58
N TYR A 543 0.05 40.44 -49.51
CA TYR A 543 0.08 40.64 -50.99
C TYR A 543 1.44 40.53 -51.79
N PRO A 544 1.46 40.35 -53.14
CA PRO A 544 2.28 39.33 -53.84
C PRO A 544 2.98 39.91 -55.13
N PRO A 545 3.04 39.28 -56.34
CA PRO A 545 3.11 37.87 -56.81
C PRO A 545 4.30 37.59 -57.80
N GLU A 546 4.31 36.39 -58.42
CA GLU A 546 4.67 36.05 -59.84
C GLU A 546 5.56 34.79 -60.09
N ILE A 547 5.63 34.36 -61.36
CA ILE A 547 6.09 33.06 -61.93
C ILE A 547 7.06 33.32 -63.13
N PRO A 548 7.34 32.47 -64.16
CA PRO A 548 7.18 31.01 -64.40
C PRO A 548 8.57 30.30 -64.36
N VAL A 549 9.05 29.26 -65.08
CA VAL A 549 8.75 28.38 -66.26
C VAL A 549 9.43 27.01 -65.95
N GLY A 550 9.12 25.80 -66.46
CA GLY A 550 8.19 25.22 -67.46
C GLY A 550 8.10 23.69 -67.23
N ARG A 551 7.59 22.75 -68.06
CA ARG A 551 7.19 22.62 -69.48
C ARG A 551 8.18 21.77 -70.33
N ALA A 552 7.83 20.65 -70.99
CA ALA A 552 6.70 19.69 -70.91
C ALA A 552 6.95 18.43 -71.80
N SER A 553 6.14 17.36 -71.63
CA SER A 553 5.81 16.30 -72.65
C SER A 553 6.90 15.29 -73.08
N ARG A 554 6.62 14.13 -73.71
CA ARG A 554 5.63 13.00 -73.54
C ARG A 554 6.10 11.82 -74.48
N PRO A 555 5.47 10.61 -74.54
CA PRO A 555 6.22 9.33 -74.70
C PRO A 555 5.96 8.49 -75.99
N VAL A 556 6.73 7.39 -76.16
CA VAL A 556 6.50 6.26 -77.11
C VAL A 556 6.95 4.91 -76.49
N GLN A 557 6.45 3.75 -76.99
CA GLN A 557 6.82 2.35 -76.62
C GLN A 557 7.60 1.65 -77.80
N PRO A 558 7.67 0.31 -78.00
CA PRO A 558 7.72 -0.91 -77.14
C PRO A 558 8.85 -1.94 -77.53
N GLY A 559 8.99 -3.06 -76.79
CA GLY A 559 9.49 -4.38 -77.30
C GLY A 559 10.92 -4.86 -76.94
N VAL A 560 11.36 -6.14 -77.12
CA VAL A 560 10.73 -7.48 -77.34
C VAL A 560 11.77 -8.63 -77.04
N SER A 561 11.36 -9.73 -76.39
CA SER A 561 12.01 -11.09 -76.27
C SER A 561 13.43 -11.23 -75.64
N SER A 562 13.87 -12.34 -75.01
CA SER A 562 13.86 -13.76 -75.47
C SER A 562 14.10 -14.84 -74.36
N TYR A 563 13.82 -16.10 -74.74
CA TYR A 563 13.92 -17.48 -74.14
C TYR A 563 15.17 -17.84 -73.27
N THR A 564 15.31 -18.97 -72.54
CA THR A 564 14.66 -20.33 -72.42
C THR A 564 14.67 -20.79 -70.92
N GLN A 565 13.71 -21.53 -70.33
CA GLN A 565 13.18 -22.92 -70.49
C GLN A 565 13.86 -24.01 -69.59
N SER A 566 13.05 -24.90 -68.97
CA SER A 566 13.40 -25.98 -68.00
C SER A 566 13.89 -27.29 -68.69
N THR A 567 14.29 -28.42 -68.06
CA THR A 567 13.64 -29.32 -67.05
C THR A 567 14.60 -30.54 -66.77
N PRO A 568 14.22 -31.81 -66.42
CA PRO A 568 13.67 -32.39 -65.16
C PRO A 568 14.67 -33.29 -64.32
N PRO A 569 14.49 -34.60 -63.98
CA PRO A 569 14.19 -34.98 -62.58
C PRO A 569 14.92 -36.18 -61.89
N ARG A 570 14.88 -36.17 -60.54
CA ARG A 570 14.61 -37.30 -59.59
C ARG A 570 15.26 -38.70 -59.80
N GLN A 571 16.17 -39.09 -58.89
CA GLN A 571 16.12 -40.39 -58.14
C GLN A 571 17.12 -40.48 -56.95
N THR A 572 17.07 -41.57 -56.17
CA THR A 572 17.77 -41.83 -54.87
C THR A 572 18.69 -43.08 -54.98
N PRO A 573 19.35 -43.70 -53.95
CA PRO A 573 19.53 -43.42 -52.50
C PRO A 573 20.93 -43.84 -51.86
N LYS A 574 21.03 -43.92 -50.51
CA LYS A 574 21.87 -44.83 -49.65
C LYS A 574 23.42 -44.69 -49.48
N ARG A 575 23.82 -44.07 -48.34
CA ARG A 575 24.48 -44.69 -47.14
C ARG A 575 25.70 -45.66 -47.27
N ARG A 576 26.92 -45.22 -46.88
CA ARG A 576 28.05 -45.94 -46.17
C ARG A 576 29.33 -45.06 -46.14
N ARG A 577 30.48 -45.34 -45.46
CA ARG A 577 30.84 -45.69 -44.04
C ARG A 577 32.38 -45.94 -43.99
N ARG A 578 33.13 -45.36 -43.02
CA ARG A 578 34.63 -45.48 -42.82
C ARG A 578 35.46 -44.80 -43.94
N LYS A 579 36.76 -44.44 -43.78
CA LYS A 579 37.82 -44.76 -42.78
C LYS A 579 38.81 -43.55 -42.59
N LYS A 580 39.73 -43.62 -41.60
CA LYS A 580 40.90 -42.72 -41.34
C LYS A 580 42.19 -43.27 -42.01
N PRO A 581 43.40 -42.69 -41.80
CA PRO A 581 43.95 -41.31 -41.98
C PRO A 581 45.07 -41.38 -43.09
N PRO A 582 46.18 -40.59 -43.19
CA PRO A 582 46.69 -39.40 -42.47
C PRO A 582 47.12 -38.26 -43.45
N GLU A 583 48.12 -37.35 -43.33
CA GLU A 583 49.22 -37.08 -42.35
C GLU A 583 49.60 -35.55 -42.29
N VAL A 584 50.89 -35.17 -42.28
CA VAL A 584 51.44 -33.89 -41.76
C VAL A 584 52.69 -33.41 -42.56
N VAL A 585 53.07 -32.11 -42.37
CA VAL A 585 54.36 -31.42 -42.67
C VAL A 585 54.39 -30.53 -43.94
N ASN A 586 55.05 -29.34 -44.01
CA ASN A 586 55.17 -28.15 -43.11
C ASN A 586 55.84 -26.98 -43.89
N ARG A 587 55.71 -25.72 -43.41
CA ARG A 587 56.38 -24.45 -43.85
C ARG A 587 55.97 -23.90 -45.24
N GLY A 588 55.87 -22.58 -45.45
CA GLY A 588 55.88 -21.47 -44.47
C GLY A 588 55.98 -20.06 -45.09
N HIS A 589 55.43 -19.05 -44.36
CA HIS A 589 55.68 -17.59 -44.44
C HIS A 589 55.37 -16.83 -45.77
N SER A 590 54.91 -15.57 -45.79
CA SER A 590 54.70 -14.57 -44.70
C SER A 590 53.80 -13.39 -45.13
N ILE A 591 53.17 -12.70 -44.13
CA ILE A 591 52.78 -11.25 -44.13
C ILE A 591 51.58 -10.85 -45.06
N HIS A 592 50.54 -10.10 -44.63
CA HIS A 592 50.19 -9.54 -43.31
C HIS A 592 48.68 -9.15 -43.20
N GLN A 593 48.14 -9.20 -41.97
CA GLN A 593 47.05 -8.36 -41.39
C GLN A 593 45.65 -8.35 -42.06
N GLN A 594 44.52 -8.19 -41.34
CA GLN A 594 44.26 -8.09 -39.90
C GLN A 594 42.87 -8.69 -39.56
N HIS A 595 42.62 -9.08 -38.31
CA HIS A 595 41.40 -9.80 -37.89
C HIS A 595 40.85 -9.23 -36.56
N GLN A 596 39.51 -9.22 -36.41
CA GLN A 596 38.85 -9.20 -35.09
C GLN A 596 38.33 -10.60 -34.74
N PRO A 597 38.32 -11.02 -33.45
CA PRO A 597 37.98 -12.39 -33.04
C PRO A 597 36.55 -12.54 -32.50
N SER A 598 36.03 -13.78 -32.55
CA SER A 598 34.91 -14.25 -31.73
C SER A 598 35.40 -15.27 -30.69
N PRO A 599 34.87 -15.26 -29.44
CA PRO A 599 35.32 -16.19 -28.39
C PRO A 599 34.68 -17.57 -28.55
N SER A 600 35.46 -18.62 -28.29
CA SER A 600 35.03 -20.02 -28.44
C SER A 600 34.83 -20.74 -27.10
N THR A 601 34.11 -21.86 -27.17
CA THR A 601 33.65 -22.70 -26.06
C THR A 601 34.74 -23.15 -25.07
N LEU A 602 34.48 -23.00 -23.77
CA LEU A 602 35.28 -23.58 -22.68
C LEU A 602 34.63 -24.85 -22.10
N GLY A 603 35.46 -25.82 -21.67
CA GLY A 603 35.03 -27.21 -21.44
C GLY A 603 34.27 -27.49 -20.13
N ARG A 604 33.36 -28.46 -20.17
CA ARG A 604 32.41 -28.84 -19.08
C ARG A 604 32.99 -29.07 -17.68
N LYS A 605 34.30 -29.24 -17.48
CA LYS A 605 34.90 -29.53 -16.17
C LYS A 605 35.13 -28.30 -15.28
N THR A 606 35.34 -27.10 -15.84
CA THR A 606 35.52 -25.89 -15.03
C THR A 606 34.21 -25.38 -14.42
N ARG A 607 33.07 -25.67 -15.06
CA ARG A 607 31.74 -25.20 -14.62
C ARG A 607 31.31 -25.75 -13.26
N LEU A 608 31.78 -26.93 -12.85
CA LEU A 608 31.50 -27.50 -11.53
C LEU A 608 32.25 -26.78 -10.39
N LEU A 609 33.52 -26.40 -10.61
CA LEU A 609 34.29 -25.64 -9.61
C LEU A 609 33.67 -24.26 -9.35
N TRP A 610 33.23 -23.56 -10.40
CA TRP A 610 32.54 -22.27 -10.26
C TRP A 610 31.15 -22.37 -9.63
N ILE A 611 30.44 -23.51 -9.77
CA ILE A 611 29.17 -23.74 -9.06
C ILE A 611 29.40 -23.98 -7.56
N VAL A 612 30.43 -24.76 -7.18
CA VAL A 612 30.74 -24.99 -5.76
C VAL A 612 31.24 -23.70 -5.09
N LEU A 613 32.21 -23.00 -5.69
CA LEU A 613 32.68 -21.70 -5.16
C LEU A 613 31.57 -20.63 -5.18
N GLY A 614 30.74 -20.59 -6.22
CA GLY A 614 29.58 -19.71 -6.31
C GLY A 614 28.53 -19.99 -5.24
N SER A 615 28.31 -21.26 -4.88
CA SER A 615 27.38 -21.64 -3.80
C SER A 615 27.89 -21.21 -2.42
N LEU A 616 29.19 -21.38 -2.10
CA LEU A 616 29.75 -20.87 -0.85
C LEU A 616 29.76 -19.33 -0.81
N GLY A 617 30.15 -18.65 -1.89
CA GLY A 617 30.12 -17.19 -1.96
C GLY A 617 28.70 -16.63 -1.82
N GLY A 618 27.73 -17.24 -2.51
CA GLY A 618 26.31 -16.87 -2.41
C GLY A 618 25.73 -17.11 -1.03
N ILE A 619 26.04 -18.23 -0.37
CA ILE A 619 25.62 -18.51 1.01
C ILE A 619 26.28 -17.54 1.98
N LEU A 620 27.56 -17.20 1.81
CA LEU A 620 28.27 -16.27 2.71
C LEU A 620 27.75 -14.83 2.56
N VAL A 621 27.49 -14.37 1.34
CA VAL A 621 26.85 -13.06 1.09
C VAL A 621 25.39 -13.04 1.61
N PHE A 622 24.61 -14.10 1.38
CA PHE A 622 23.24 -14.19 1.91
C PHE A 622 23.22 -14.23 3.45
N TRP A 623 24.18 -14.94 4.07
CA TRP A 623 24.36 -14.99 5.52
C TRP A 623 24.75 -13.62 6.09
N LEU A 624 25.66 -12.90 5.41
CA LEU A 624 26.10 -11.55 5.81
C LEU A 624 24.99 -10.49 5.64
N ILE A 625 24.14 -10.61 4.61
CA ILE A 625 22.95 -9.77 4.45
C ILE A 625 21.95 -10.05 5.58
N VAL A 626 21.63 -11.32 5.86
CA VAL A 626 20.67 -11.72 6.92
C VAL A 626 21.16 -11.39 8.33
N SER A 627 22.48 -11.33 8.57
CA SER A 627 23.03 -10.92 9.88
C SER A 627 23.16 -9.41 10.07
N THR A 628 23.25 -8.62 8.99
CA THR A 628 23.43 -7.15 9.07
C THR A 628 22.13 -6.36 9.00
N THR A 629 21.07 -6.88 8.38
CA THR A 629 19.75 -6.22 8.36
C THR A 629 19.04 -6.22 9.71
N PHE A 630 19.45 -7.03 10.69
CA PHE A 630 18.70 -7.19 11.93
C PHE A 630 18.82 -6.00 12.91
N GLY A 631 19.97 -5.33 12.99
CA GLY A 631 20.09 -4.10 13.78
C GLY A 631 19.23 -2.96 13.23
N TRP A 632 19.11 -2.88 11.91
CA TRP A 632 18.14 -1.99 11.24
C TRP A 632 16.70 -2.41 11.55
N LEU A 633 16.38 -3.71 11.52
CA LEU A 633 15.05 -4.21 11.86
C LEU A 633 14.67 -3.95 13.33
N LYS A 634 15.59 -4.09 14.29
CA LYS A 634 15.38 -3.71 15.71
C LYS A 634 14.99 -2.24 15.78
N ASN A 635 15.77 -1.35 15.17
CA ASN A 635 15.50 0.09 15.14
C ASN A 635 14.21 0.48 14.38
N VAL A 636 13.77 -0.32 13.40
CA VAL A 636 12.50 -0.11 12.66
C VAL A 636 11.29 -0.58 13.46
N LEU A 637 11.38 -1.68 14.20
CA LEU A 637 10.27 -2.23 14.98
C LEU A 637 10.16 -1.63 16.40
N PHE A 638 11.30 -1.21 16.95
CA PHE A 638 11.50 -0.67 18.30
C PHE A 638 12.41 0.57 18.22
N PRO A 639 11.92 1.69 17.68
CA PRO A 639 12.66 2.95 17.70
C PRO A 639 12.82 3.45 19.14
N ALA A 640 14.00 3.99 19.46
CA ALA A 640 14.27 4.55 20.78
C ALA A 640 13.23 5.63 21.15
N PRO A 641 12.80 5.71 22.43
CA PRO A 641 11.74 6.62 22.85
C PRO A 641 12.15 8.08 22.66
N SER A 642 11.31 8.85 21.96
CA SER A 642 11.41 10.31 21.97
C SER A 642 11.03 10.85 23.35
N LEU A 643 11.89 11.71 23.91
CA LEU A 643 11.70 12.27 25.24
C LEU A 643 10.39 13.08 25.32
N GLN A 644 9.43 12.58 26.10
CA GLN A 644 8.16 13.26 26.37
C GLN A 644 8.26 14.04 27.69
N GLY A 645 8.65 15.32 27.60
CA GLY A 645 8.67 16.22 28.75
C GLY A 645 9.69 17.35 28.58
N GLU A 646 9.31 18.54 29.02
CA GLU A 646 10.20 19.70 29.09
C GLU A 646 11.24 19.48 30.20
N GLN A 647 12.51 19.30 29.82
CA GLN A 647 13.60 19.20 30.79
C GLN A 647 13.92 20.58 31.38
N LEU A 648 13.19 20.93 32.43
CA LEU A 648 13.44 22.10 33.28
C LEU A 648 14.90 22.11 33.76
N SER A 649 15.71 22.95 33.12
CA SER A 649 17.12 23.17 33.44
C SER A 649 17.23 24.16 34.61
N ILE A 650 16.95 23.66 35.82
CA ILE A 650 16.95 24.44 37.06
C ILE A 650 18.36 24.96 37.37
N GLN A 651 18.68 26.18 36.94
CA GLN A 651 19.89 26.88 37.37
C GLN A 651 19.64 27.49 38.75
N LEU A 652 20.38 27.01 39.77
CA LEU A 652 20.24 27.43 41.19
C LEU A 652 20.75 28.86 41.49
N SER A 653 20.81 29.74 40.49
CA SER A 653 21.57 31.01 40.52
C SER A 653 20.77 32.27 40.18
N GLN A 654 19.45 32.18 39.93
CA GLN A 654 18.58 33.34 39.70
C GLN A 654 17.31 33.29 40.57
N PRO A 655 16.87 34.43 41.16
CA PRO A 655 15.64 34.47 41.94
C PRO A 655 14.39 34.49 41.03
N PRO A 656 13.23 33.93 41.44
CA PRO A 656 12.16 33.61 40.48
C PRO A 656 11.28 34.77 39.99
N LEU A 657 11.50 36.01 40.47
CA LEU A 657 10.64 37.16 40.19
C LEU A 657 11.45 38.46 40.18
N GLU A 658 11.47 39.17 39.05
CA GLU A 658 11.69 40.62 39.02
C GLU A 658 10.32 41.35 39.03
N ILE A 659 10.25 42.51 39.68
CA ILE A 659 9.01 43.28 39.82
C ILE A 659 8.84 44.16 38.56
N PRO A 660 7.68 44.14 37.87
CA PRO A 660 7.51 44.90 36.63
C PRO A 660 7.63 46.41 36.84
N ASP A 661 8.58 47.03 36.14
CA ASP A 661 8.86 48.45 36.29
C ASP A 661 7.85 49.31 35.50
N LYS A 662 7.25 50.28 36.20
CA LYS A 662 5.96 50.87 35.80
C LYS A 662 6.13 52.12 34.95
N ASN A 663 6.75 52.00 33.77
CA ASN A 663 6.62 52.93 32.63
C ASN A 663 7.37 52.52 31.33
N ALA A 664 7.64 51.23 31.09
CA ALA A 664 8.06 50.78 29.76
C ALA A 664 6.87 50.89 28.77
N GLN A 665 7.01 51.70 27.71
CA GLN A 665 5.98 51.81 26.67
C GLN A 665 5.90 50.53 25.86
N ILE A 666 4.67 50.07 25.56
CA ILE A 666 4.44 48.85 24.76
C ILE A 666 4.80 49.13 23.30
N GLN A 667 6.05 48.85 22.94
CA GLN A 667 6.41 48.50 21.58
C GLN A 667 6.20 47.00 21.42
N VAL A 668 5.23 46.60 20.60
CA VAL A 668 5.06 45.20 20.21
C VAL A 668 6.18 44.87 19.23
N PRO A 669 7.02 43.83 19.48
CA PRO A 669 8.00 43.39 18.50
C PRO A 669 7.27 42.71 17.33
N GLU A 670 7.20 43.37 16.17
CA GLU A 670 6.71 42.76 14.91
C GLU A 670 7.72 41.77 14.32
N GLU A 671 8.16 40.77 15.08
CA GLU A 671 9.06 39.71 14.60
C GLU A 671 8.35 38.61 13.80
N GLY A 672 7.57 39.05 12.81
CA GLY A 672 7.08 38.21 11.73
C GLY A 672 8.16 38.04 10.65
N LEU A 673 8.24 36.86 10.03
CA LEU A 673 9.25 36.54 9.00
C LEU A 673 9.33 37.63 7.89
N THR A 674 10.51 38.24 7.72
CA THR A 674 10.82 39.23 6.68
C THR A 674 11.59 38.58 5.52
N GLU A 675 11.74 39.29 4.39
CA GLU A 675 12.53 38.79 3.25
C GLU A 675 14.02 38.62 3.59
N GLU A 676 14.58 39.55 4.37
CA GLU A 676 15.97 39.49 4.82
C GLU A 676 16.20 38.29 5.74
N THR A 677 15.30 38.05 6.70
CA THR A 677 15.36 36.89 7.60
C THR A 677 15.14 35.58 6.83
N ALA A 678 14.15 35.53 5.94
CA ALA A 678 13.90 34.36 5.08
C ALA A 678 15.11 34.01 4.19
N LYS A 679 15.73 35.03 3.58
CA LYS A 679 16.97 34.87 2.82
C LYS A 679 18.10 34.34 3.70
N LYS A 680 18.32 34.95 4.88
CA LYS A 680 19.37 34.54 5.83
C LYS A 680 19.19 33.09 6.31
N ILE A 681 17.97 32.62 6.52
CA ILE A 681 17.67 31.21 6.84
C ILE A 681 18.10 30.30 5.68
N ILE A 682 17.73 30.63 4.44
CA ILE A 682 18.09 29.80 3.27
C ILE A 682 19.61 29.82 3.02
N GLU A 683 20.28 30.97 3.17
CA GLU A 683 21.74 31.07 3.05
C GLU A 683 22.47 30.28 4.14
N ASN A 684 22.01 30.35 5.40
CA ASN A 684 22.57 29.54 6.49
C ASN A 684 22.33 28.05 6.26
N TRP A 685 21.16 27.66 5.75
CA TRP A 685 20.87 26.28 5.37
C TRP A 685 21.86 25.77 4.32
N LEU A 686 22.08 26.53 3.24
CA LEU A 686 22.99 26.12 2.18
C LEU A 686 24.46 26.05 2.65
N ALA A 687 24.87 26.91 3.59
CA ALA A 687 26.15 26.81 4.28
C ALA A 687 26.24 25.54 5.15
N THR A 688 25.20 25.19 5.93
CA THR A 688 25.14 23.95 6.71
C THR A 688 25.17 22.71 5.81
N LYS A 689 24.43 22.71 4.69
CA LYS A 689 24.51 21.67 3.65
C LYS A 689 25.95 21.49 3.13
N ALA A 690 26.63 22.59 2.85
CA ALA A 690 28.02 22.57 2.41
C ALA A 690 28.99 22.03 3.49
N GLY A 691 28.75 22.30 4.77
CA GLY A 691 29.50 21.71 5.88
C GLY A 691 29.23 20.22 6.09
N ALA A 692 27.98 19.76 5.92
CA ALA A 692 27.58 18.37 6.11
C ALA A 692 28.02 17.45 4.96
N LEU A 693 28.07 17.97 3.73
CA LEU A 693 28.48 17.25 2.52
C LEU A 693 29.92 17.57 2.05
N GLY A 694 30.58 18.56 2.68
CA GLY A 694 31.99 18.85 2.48
C GLY A 694 32.91 17.87 3.21
N ALA A 695 34.23 17.99 2.99
CA ALA A 695 35.24 17.03 3.45
C ALA A 695 35.29 16.82 4.98
N GLU A 696 34.76 17.75 5.78
CA GLU A 696 34.71 17.65 7.24
C GLU A 696 33.50 16.86 7.75
N HIS A 697 32.49 16.59 6.90
CA HIS A 697 31.27 15.86 7.23
C HIS A 697 30.60 16.29 8.56
N LYS A 698 30.28 17.59 8.67
CA LYS A 698 29.57 18.19 9.81
C LYS A 698 28.08 17.84 9.77
N ILE A 699 27.75 16.57 9.98
CA ILE A 699 26.38 16.04 9.87
C ILE A 699 25.47 16.61 10.98
N GLU A 700 25.99 16.85 12.18
CA GLU A 700 25.16 17.24 13.32
C GLU A 700 24.69 18.71 13.32
N SER A 701 25.33 19.61 12.56
CA SER A 701 24.80 20.98 12.40
C SER A 701 23.54 21.01 11.53
N LEU A 702 23.17 19.92 10.84
CA LEU A 702 21.86 19.79 10.19
C LEU A 702 20.70 19.95 11.18
N ASN A 703 20.86 19.50 12.43
CA ASN A 703 19.82 19.60 13.47
C ASN A 703 19.51 21.05 13.87
N GLU A 704 20.45 21.98 13.68
CA GLU A 704 20.29 23.37 14.10
C GLU A 704 19.23 24.11 13.25
N ILE A 705 19.14 23.73 11.96
CA ILE A 705 18.38 24.46 10.94
C ILE A 705 17.33 23.62 10.20
N LEU A 706 17.44 22.29 10.19
CA LEU A 706 16.42 21.40 9.63
C LEU A 706 15.60 20.74 10.75
N THR A 707 14.35 20.42 10.44
CA THR A 707 13.46 19.61 11.28
C THR A 707 12.62 18.68 10.41
N GLY A 708 11.91 17.72 11.00
CA GLY A 708 11.04 16.78 10.31
C GLY A 708 11.70 16.06 9.12
N SER A 709 10.95 15.91 8.03
CA SER A 709 11.38 15.17 6.83
C SER A 709 12.63 15.75 6.15
N ALA A 710 12.83 17.08 6.19
CA ALA A 710 14.02 17.70 5.63
C ALA A 710 15.29 17.23 6.36
N LEU A 711 15.27 17.20 7.69
CA LEU A 711 16.38 16.73 8.52
C LEU A 711 16.69 15.25 8.24
N SER A 712 15.65 14.40 8.22
CA SER A 712 15.80 12.96 7.94
C SER A 712 16.45 12.70 6.58
N GLN A 713 15.99 13.40 5.53
CA GLN A 713 16.52 13.23 4.18
C GLN A 713 17.98 13.67 4.06
N TRP A 714 18.33 14.87 4.52
CA TRP A 714 19.70 15.37 4.37
C TRP A 714 20.71 14.70 5.30
N ARG A 715 20.31 14.26 6.50
CA ARG A 715 21.16 13.43 7.37
C ARG A 715 21.48 12.10 6.69
N LEU A 716 20.50 11.44 6.07
CA LEU A 716 20.72 10.18 5.33
C LEU A 716 21.69 10.37 4.16
N ILE A 717 21.52 11.43 3.35
CA ILE A 717 22.44 11.74 2.24
C ILE A 717 23.87 11.99 2.74
N ALA A 718 24.03 12.74 3.84
CA ALA A 718 25.34 13.06 4.38
C ALA A 718 26.05 11.87 5.04
N LEU A 719 25.29 10.97 5.69
CA LEU A 719 25.81 9.69 6.20
C LEU A 719 26.26 8.78 5.05
N GLN A 720 25.50 8.71 3.95
CA GLN A 720 25.85 7.91 2.79
C GLN A 720 27.10 8.44 2.07
N ASP A 721 27.19 9.75 1.82
CA ASP A 721 28.39 10.34 1.21
C ASP A 721 29.64 10.16 2.10
N LYS A 722 29.50 10.26 3.43
CA LYS A 722 30.57 9.94 4.38
C LYS A 722 31.00 8.48 4.33
N ALA A 723 30.05 7.54 4.24
CA ALA A 723 30.34 6.10 4.13
C ALA A 723 31.02 5.74 2.81
N ASP A 724 30.61 6.38 1.70
CA ASP A 724 31.17 6.17 0.37
C ASP A 724 32.47 6.97 0.10
N ASN A 725 32.99 7.70 1.10
CA ASN A 725 34.16 8.57 1.00
C ASN A 725 34.05 9.62 -0.15
N ARG A 726 32.84 10.18 -0.31
CA ARG A 726 32.51 11.25 -1.25
C ARG A 726 32.27 12.56 -0.52
N HIS A 727 32.74 13.67 -1.08
CA HIS A 727 32.40 14.99 -0.59
C HIS A 727 32.20 16.00 -1.74
N ARG A 728 31.65 17.16 -1.42
CA ARG A 728 31.21 18.16 -2.38
C ARG A 728 31.64 19.55 -1.90
N GLU A 729 32.40 20.26 -2.72
CA GLU A 729 32.59 21.70 -2.56
C GLU A 729 31.40 22.42 -3.21
N TYR A 730 30.89 23.44 -2.53
CA TYR A 730 29.71 24.19 -2.93
C TYR A 730 29.97 25.69 -2.99
N SER A 731 29.35 26.37 -3.94
CA SER A 731 29.20 27.82 -3.95
C SER A 731 27.77 28.19 -4.35
N HIS A 732 27.13 29.01 -3.53
CA HIS A 732 25.70 29.28 -3.59
C HIS A 732 25.41 30.77 -3.83
N SER A 733 24.29 31.04 -4.49
CA SER A 733 23.65 32.35 -4.45
C SER A 733 22.13 32.21 -4.40
N VAL A 734 21.49 33.04 -3.57
CA VAL A 734 20.06 32.94 -3.23
C VAL A 734 19.35 34.23 -3.62
N LYS A 735 18.20 34.10 -4.29
CA LYS A 735 17.19 35.14 -4.43
C LYS A 735 15.86 34.62 -3.87
N VAL A 736 15.26 35.33 -2.92
CA VAL A 736 13.87 35.08 -2.51
C VAL A 736 12.93 35.59 -3.62
N ASP A 737 11.91 34.81 -3.93
CA ASP A 737 10.91 35.12 -4.97
C ASP A 737 9.50 35.29 -4.39
N SER A 738 9.20 34.69 -3.23
CA SER A 738 7.92 34.87 -2.52
C SER A 738 8.00 34.44 -1.05
N ILE A 739 7.14 35.02 -0.21
CA ILE A 739 6.90 34.60 1.18
C ILE A 739 5.40 34.55 1.40
N SER A 740 4.91 33.43 1.92
CA SER A 740 3.55 33.25 2.41
C SER A 740 3.64 32.88 3.89
N LYS A 741 2.94 33.61 4.74
CA LYS A 741 2.72 33.25 6.15
C LYS A 741 1.41 32.46 6.23
N SER A 742 1.25 31.58 7.21
CA SER A 742 -0.06 30.95 7.44
C SER A 742 -0.96 31.90 8.23
N ASP A 743 -2.18 32.14 7.74
CA ASP A 743 -3.21 32.90 8.45
C ASP A 743 -3.81 32.14 9.65
N ILE A 744 -3.43 30.86 9.81
CA ILE A 744 -3.96 29.93 10.83
C ILE A 744 -2.92 29.62 11.92
N ASP A 745 -1.64 29.49 11.54
CA ASP A 745 -0.53 29.17 12.45
C ASP A 745 0.62 30.20 12.27
N PRO A 746 0.79 31.18 13.17
CA PRO A 746 1.83 32.20 13.04
C PRO A 746 3.25 31.63 13.14
N ASN A 747 3.40 30.39 13.60
CA ASN A 747 4.67 29.66 13.61
C ASN A 747 4.96 28.94 12.29
N ARG A 748 4.19 29.17 11.22
CA ARG A 748 4.39 28.56 9.89
C ARG A 748 4.50 29.57 8.75
N ALA A 749 5.44 29.30 7.85
CA ALA A 749 5.60 30.07 6.62
C ALA A 749 6.10 29.17 5.47
N SER A 750 5.85 29.62 4.24
CA SER A 750 6.37 29.03 3.00
C SER A 750 7.16 30.10 2.26
N VAL A 751 8.44 29.83 1.97
CA VAL A 751 9.32 30.73 1.21
C VAL A 751 9.64 30.09 -0.14
N GLY A 752 9.32 30.77 -1.24
CA GLY A 752 9.78 30.40 -2.57
C GLY A 752 11.07 31.16 -2.91
N ALA A 753 12.12 30.45 -3.34
CA ALA A 753 13.38 31.07 -3.71
C ALA A 753 14.05 30.39 -4.93
N THR A 754 14.77 31.18 -5.71
CA THR A 754 15.67 30.72 -6.77
C THR A 754 17.08 30.63 -6.20
N VAL A 755 17.63 29.42 -6.17
CA VAL A 755 19.01 29.13 -5.75
C VAL A 755 19.84 28.78 -6.99
N ARG A 756 21.04 29.34 -7.11
CA ARG A 756 22.08 28.80 -8.00
C ARG A 756 23.11 28.07 -7.16
N GLU A 757 23.38 26.83 -7.50
CA GLU A 757 24.25 25.89 -6.80
C GLU A 757 25.36 25.43 -7.75
N LEU A 758 26.56 26.00 -7.57
CA LEU A 758 27.79 25.52 -8.19
C LEU A 758 28.34 24.40 -7.31
N THR A 759 28.49 23.20 -7.87
CA THR A 759 28.98 22.02 -7.14
C THR A 759 30.22 21.46 -7.79
N GLN A 760 31.22 21.11 -6.99
CA GLN A 760 32.35 20.30 -7.41
C GLN A 760 32.40 19.02 -6.57
N PHE A 761 32.25 17.88 -7.22
CA PHE A 761 32.26 16.57 -6.55
C PHE A 761 33.68 16.05 -6.37
N TYR A 762 33.91 15.30 -5.30
CA TYR A 762 35.11 14.53 -5.02
C TYR A 762 34.74 13.14 -4.52
N GLU A 763 35.51 12.13 -4.93
CA GLU A 763 35.31 10.73 -4.55
C GLU A 763 36.67 10.09 -4.29
N ASN A 764 36.87 9.52 -3.09
CA ASN A 764 38.15 9.00 -2.63
C ASN A 764 39.32 10.00 -2.80
N GLY A 765 39.04 11.29 -2.57
CA GLY A 765 40.00 12.40 -2.73
C GLY A 765 40.30 12.79 -4.19
N GLN A 766 39.75 12.10 -5.18
CA GLN A 766 39.90 12.47 -6.59
C GLN A 766 38.81 13.46 -7.03
N LYS A 767 39.19 14.45 -7.84
CA LYS A 767 38.29 15.49 -8.33
C LYS A 767 37.38 14.93 -9.44
N GLY A 768 36.08 14.86 -9.14
CA GLY A 768 35.04 14.39 -10.04
C GLY A 768 34.50 15.48 -10.96
N LYS A 769 33.28 15.28 -11.46
CA LYS A 769 32.57 16.28 -12.29
C LYS A 769 32.17 17.50 -11.46
N SER A 770 31.95 18.62 -12.15
CA SER A 770 31.26 19.80 -11.61
C SER A 770 29.85 19.94 -12.19
N SER A 771 29.01 20.72 -11.51
CA SER A 771 27.65 21.09 -11.93
C SER A 771 27.38 22.57 -11.64
N ASP A 772 26.49 23.18 -12.41
CA ASP A 772 26.00 24.56 -12.25
C ASP A 772 24.48 24.54 -12.41
N GLU A 773 23.78 24.38 -11.29
CA GLU A 773 22.34 24.16 -11.26
C GLU A 773 21.59 25.41 -10.79
N ARG A 774 20.47 25.72 -11.44
CA ARG A 774 19.58 26.81 -11.05
C ARG A 774 18.21 26.25 -10.70
N LEU A 775 17.96 26.12 -9.41
CA LEU A 775 16.80 25.46 -8.82
C LEU A 775 15.80 26.50 -8.33
N ARG A 776 14.50 26.27 -8.54
CA ARG A 776 13.43 26.94 -7.79
C ARG A 776 12.94 26.00 -6.70
N VAL A 777 12.99 26.45 -5.45
CA VAL A 777 12.69 25.63 -4.28
C VAL A 777 11.66 26.36 -3.40
N ARG A 778 10.65 25.62 -2.94
CA ARG A 778 9.75 26.04 -1.87
C ARG A 778 10.23 25.42 -0.55
N TYR A 779 10.44 26.26 0.44
CA TYR A 779 10.85 25.90 1.80
C TYR A 779 9.66 26.05 2.74
N GLU A 780 9.22 24.97 3.37
CA GLU A 780 8.24 25.02 4.45
C GLU A 780 8.99 25.23 5.77
N LEU A 781 8.78 26.38 6.40
CA LEU A 781 9.40 26.81 7.64
C LEU A 781 8.44 26.63 8.83
N ILE A 782 9.00 26.25 9.97
CA ILE A 782 8.31 26.19 11.26
C ILE A 782 9.16 26.88 12.35
N ARG A 783 8.55 27.74 13.18
CA ARG A 783 9.17 28.35 14.36
C ARG A 783 9.09 27.35 15.51
N GLN A 784 10.24 26.96 16.06
CA GLN A 784 10.38 26.09 17.23
C GLN A 784 11.41 26.75 18.14
N ASP A 785 11.12 26.89 19.44
CA ASP A 785 12.06 27.50 20.40
C ASP A 785 12.49 28.92 19.95
N ASP A 786 11.54 29.68 19.40
CA ASP A 786 11.70 30.95 18.67
C ASP A 786 12.61 30.96 17.42
N ILE A 787 13.20 29.80 17.06
CA ILE A 787 14.05 29.63 15.88
C ILE A 787 13.25 29.09 14.70
N TRP A 788 13.35 29.75 13.54
CA TRP A 788 12.79 29.23 12.28
C TRP A 788 13.66 28.12 11.70
N ARG A 789 13.11 26.89 11.63
CA ARG A 789 13.73 25.70 11.02
C ARG A 789 12.98 25.27 9.76
N ILE A 790 13.68 24.67 8.79
CA ILE A 790 13.09 24.12 7.56
C ILE A 790 12.54 22.71 7.84
N GLN A 791 11.22 22.53 7.71
CA GLN A 791 10.52 21.27 7.90
C GLN A 791 10.43 20.44 6.60
N ARG A 792 10.21 21.11 5.46
CA ARG A 792 10.20 20.48 4.12
C ARG A 792 10.84 21.36 3.06
N MET A 793 11.28 20.73 1.99
CA MET A 793 11.74 21.36 0.75
C MET A 793 11.08 20.64 -0.44
N SER A 794 10.58 21.40 -1.40
CA SER A 794 10.07 20.85 -2.67
C SER A 794 10.55 21.68 -3.85
N ALA A 795 10.76 21.03 -5.00
CA ALA A 795 11.01 21.75 -6.25
C ALA A 795 9.73 22.50 -6.63
N ALA A 796 9.85 23.81 -6.90
CA ALA A 796 8.70 24.60 -7.31
C ALA A 796 8.39 24.32 -8.79
N ILE A 797 7.37 23.50 -9.01
CA ILE A 797 6.67 23.38 -10.29
C ILE A 797 5.97 24.73 -10.54
N ASN A 798 6.15 25.30 -11.73
CA ASN A 798 5.40 26.47 -12.20
C ASN A 798 4.02 26.04 -12.69
#